data_AF-A0A1Y4E0M6-F1
#
_entry.id   AF-A0A1Y4E0M6-F1
#
_cell.length_a   1.000
_cell.length_b   1.000
_cell.length_c   1.000
_cell.angle_alpha   90.00
_cell.angle_beta   90.00
_cell.angle_gamma   90.00
#
_symmetry.space_group_name_H-M   'P 1'
#
loop_
_entity.id
_entity.type
_entity.pdbx_description
1 polymer ?
#
loop_
_entity_poly.entity_id
_entity_poly.type
_entity_poly.pdbx_seq_one_letter_code
_entity_poly.pdbx_strand_id
1 'polypeptide(L)'
;MSSVAAAMMRSRVAALLRVRAWAPAAPAASRFSTCFFMPAPSAEALIGENAEPSETDAVISLGHSKLYHLLSFLNFSQKYWNHGKKTGICSVLSRASPRRCRGEPMRTVFRIFARDLKRIVRNPAAVVIALGVCIIPSLYAWINILANWDPYENTSTVPVAVVIEDAGADIPDRGPTNAGEMVRERLEENDQLGWTFVDTEEEATDKVRAGDAYAAFIIPRDFTSTLAGVLDGNAQPAHIAYYVNEKENAIAPKVTDTGATTLEDQISNEFVRVVGEVASEKLKGAAAGALADIDRGTTGAASALRDTASSLDGLSRDIDGLDATLSSSRDAIADARASLVSIAGTSDALAGTLDSSLGTLGDARSGMREMASTLSDALGTGTGTIARISSTSAYDLSALAGDVAWAQSTVDAAIARIRALDGTVQTFKTSLETVRSTIVTLTPQDGEQTTIQTDIVKELDVQIQALVELSDAQNAQLDRLQQISDDIKRAAGDVRDLSGSVAGAVQDGTERIADLQAQLSGGALPELTSSLDAFASAGGRLSGALASVRPLTEQASSLLGQLDTLLDQTASTARDTSGTIRDTSARVRGLADDLDALGSAQAASELSRLVDLDPTRVGSFMGSPATMVDKAVFPVENYGSGVAPFYTNLALWVGGFVLVAIYKLEVDAEGIGTVLPYQAFFGRWLLLAALGQIQAVICCTGDVLLGIQCVSPVAYVFAGMVASLVYVLIVYALAVSFKHIGKALGVLLVVLQIPGAAGTYPIEMMPGFFRALHPWLPFTYGIDAMREAVAGFYGMYYVQNLAVLMLFCAPALIVGIGARRRLLRINTLFDRRLAQTDLMIAERTDATEAVRAPENLGGAGVLLADPARARRFERAYPRLAHRGLIALGWVPAVLLLALFVLPAKLPLLICWIVSLACSCAYLIVIEYLHSLAAPVEAAHAAAHGRAGTGSHFPSDSERS
;
A
#
# COMPACT_ATOMS: atom_id res chain seq x y z
N MET A 1 -32.86 -0.08 -4.15
CA MET A 1 -32.10 -1.28 -3.69
C MET A 1 -30.65 -0.98 -3.31
N SER A 2 -30.07 0.18 -3.66
CA SER A 2 -28.74 0.61 -3.21
C SER A 2 -28.72 1.24 -1.79
N SER A 3 -29.81 1.85 -1.32
CA SER A 3 -29.85 2.45 0.04
C SER A 3 -30.09 1.43 1.17
N VAL A 4 -30.75 0.31 0.89
CA VAL A 4 -31.01 -0.77 1.86
C VAL A 4 -29.72 -1.54 2.19
N ALA A 5 -28.81 -1.70 1.21
CA ALA A 5 -27.50 -2.31 1.41
C ALA A 5 -26.56 -1.43 2.27
N ALA A 6 -26.65 -0.10 2.11
CA ALA A 6 -25.89 0.86 2.92
C ALA A 6 -26.41 0.94 4.37
N ALA A 7 -27.71 0.76 4.58
CA ALA A 7 -28.32 0.72 5.92
C ALA A 7 -28.00 -0.59 6.68
N MET A 8 -27.90 -1.73 5.99
CA MET A 8 -27.48 -3.01 6.60
C MET A 8 -25.99 -3.05 6.98
N MET A 9 -25.11 -2.33 6.26
CA MET A 9 -23.69 -2.22 6.64
C MET A 9 -23.48 -1.34 7.88
N ARG A 10 -24.22 -0.24 8.05
CA ARG A 10 -24.07 0.64 9.23
C ARG A 10 -24.53 -0.01 10.54
N SER A 11 -25.55 -0.87 10.50
CA SER A 11 -26.05 -1.54 11.72
C SER A 11 -25.16 -2.70 12.20
N ARG A 12 -24.40 -3.35 11.30
CA ARG A 12 -23.53 -4.50 11.67
C ARG A 12 -22.10 -4.12 12.07
N VAL A 13 -21.59 -2.97 11.62
CA VAL A 13 -20.27 -2.48 12.06
C VAL A 13 -20.33 -1.88 13.48
N ALA A 14 -21.46 -1.28 13.88
CA ALA A 14 -21.67 -0.79 15.24
C ALA A 14 -21.80 -1.93 16.29
N ALA A 15 -22.14 -3.15 15.88
CA ALA A 15 -22.23 -4.31 16.76
C ALA A 15 -20.87 -4.94 17.11
N LEU A 16 -19.81 -4.65 16.35
CA LEU A 16 -18.45 -5.17 16.61
C LEU A 16 -17.60 -4.28 17.53
N LEU A 17 -18.08 -3.09 17.92
CA LEU A 17 -17.33 -2.12 18.72
C LEU A 17 -17.84 -1.93 20.17
N ARG A 18 -18.76 -2.77 20.67
CA ARG A 18 -19.15 -2.79 22.08
C ARG A 18 -18.62 -4.04 22.80
N VAL A 19 -17.35 -4.03 23.20
CA VAL A 19 -16.88 -4.88 24.31
C VAL A 19 -16.68 -3.98 25.53
N ARG A 20 -17.59 -4.18 26.49
CA ARG A 20 -17.71 -3.50 27.77
C ARG A 20 -16.52 -3.86 28.67
N ALA A 21 -16.01 -2.87 29.40
CA ALA A 21 -14.96 -3.00 30.40
C ALA A 21 -15.23 -4.12 31.41
N TRP A 22 -14.22 -4.95 31.65
CA TRP A 22 -14.09 -5.79 32.83
C TRP A 22 -12.63 -5.76 33.30
N ALA A 23 -12.36 -4.89 34.26
CA ALA A 23 -11.30 -5.05 35.27
C ALA A 23 -12.05 -5.25 36.61
N PRO A 24 -11.57 -6.06 37.59
CA PRO A 24 -10.26 -5.86 38.22
C PRO A 24 -9.49 -7.13 38.64
N ALA A 25 -8.16 -7.03 38.79
CA ALA A 25 -7.41 -7.38 40.02
C ALA A 25 -5.89 -7.59 39.77
N ALA A 26 -5.11 -6.60 40.24
CA ALA A 26 -3.83 -6.74 40.96
C ALA A 26 -2.49 -7.04 40.22
N PRO A 27 -1.33 -6.62 40.80
CA PRO A 27 -0.31 -5.85 40.08
C PRO A 27 1.09 -6.50 40.07
N ALA A 28 1.88 -6.24 39.03
CA ALA A 28 3.36 -6.18 39.05
C ALA A 28 3.93 -6.03 37.62
N ALA A 29 4.07 -4.80 37.12
CA ALA A 29 4.93 -4.50 35.98
C ALA A 29 5.16 -2.99 35.85
N SER A 30 5.75 -2.35 36.86
CA SER A 30 6.39 -1.05 36.70
C SER A 30 7.91 -1.24 36.78
N ARG A 31 8.51 -1.53 35.62
CA ARG A 31 9.92 -1.26 35.25
C ARG A 31 10.17 -1.88 33.87
N PHE A 32 10.80 -1.10 33.00
CA PHE A 32 11.11 -1.36 31.57
C PHE A 32 10.03 -0.97 30.55
N SER A 33 9.85 0.34 30.38
CA SER A 33 9.55 0.96 29.08
C SER A 33 9.97 2.43 29.12
N THR A 34 11.25 2.69 28.85
CA THR A 34 11.74 4.01 28.42
C THR A 34 13.10 3.80 27.74
N CYS A 35 13.07 3.53 26.44
CA CYS A 35 14.14 3.83 25.48
C CYS A 35 13.65 3.45 24.07
N PHE A 36 13.98 4.30 23.10
CA PHE A 36 13.65 4.23 21.67
C PHE A 36 12.27 4.71 21.24
N PHE A 37 12.05 6.02 21.32
CA PHE A 37 11.43 6.81 20.25
C PHE A 37 11.91 8.27 20.44
N MET A 38 12.66 8.81 19.49
CA MET A 38 12.89 10.26 19.38
C MET A 38 12.91 10.64 17.88
N PRO A 39 12.23 11.72 17.48
CA PRO A 39 12.12 12.15 16.09
C PRO A 39 13.32 13.02 15.67
N ALA A 40 13.65 13.01 14.38
CA ALA A 40 14.68 13.87 13.79
C ALA A 40 14.17 15.32 13.61
N PRO A 41 14.97 16.36 13.89
CA PRO A 41 14.62 17.73 13.55
C PRO A 41 15.13 18.15 12.16
N SER A 42 14.33 18.99 11.53
CA SER A 42 14.53 19.77 10.30
C SER A 42 15.74 20.71 10.38
N ALA A 43 16.52 20.79 9.29
CA ALA A 43 17.65 21.70 9.15
C ALA A 43 17.32 22.79 8.10
N GLU A 44 16.96 23.96 8.59
CA GLU A 44 17.10 25.25 7.89
C GLU A 44 17.96 26.17 8.78
N ALA A 45 18.74 27.05 8.12
CA ALA A 45 19.60 28.11 8.65
C ALA A 45 21.02 27.74 9.11
N LEU A 46 22.00 27.98 8.23
CA LEU A 46 23.24 28.71 8.52
C LEU A 46 23.94 29.09 7.20
N ILE A 47 23.93 30.39 6.88
CA ILE A 47 24.69 31.03 5.79
C ILE A 47 26.03 31.50 6.37
N GLY A 48 27.13 31.28 5.65
CA GLY A 48 28.45 31.84 5.93
C GLY A 48 29.50 31.48 4.87
N GLU A 49 30.00 32.51 4.21
CA GLU A 49 30.93 32.61 3.06
C GLU A 49 32.19 31.71 2.98
N ASN A 50 32.60 31.49 1.72
CA ASN A 50 33.96 31.40 1.17
C ASN A 50 34.95 30.39 1.79
N ALA A 51 35.07 29.22 1.15
CA ALA A 51 36.35 28.52 0.95
C ALA A 51 36.21 27.41 -0.12
N GLU A 52 37.04 27.45 -1.15
CA GLU A 52 37.30 26.32 -2.07
C GLU A 52 37.78 25.08 -1.27
N PRO A 53 37.45 23.84 -1.67
CA PRO A 53 38.09 22.67 -1.10
C PRO A 53 39.10 22.07 -2.08
N SER A 54 40.38 22.29 -1.79
CA SER A 54 41.46 21.38 -2.17
C SER A 54 41.36 20.06 -1.40
N GLU A 55 41.66 18.99 -2.13
CA GLU A 55 41.92 17.59 -1.76
C GLU A 55 42.06 17.16 -0.28
N THR A 56 41.56 15.94 -0.04
CA THR A 56 42.15 14.84 0.76
C THR A 56 41.90 14.62 2.25
N ASP A 57 41.28 15.50 3.06
CA ASP A 57 41.14 15.21 4.50
C ASP A 57 39.70 15.11 5.08
N ALA A 58 38.65 15.37 4.30
CA ALA A 58 37.26 15.36 4.82
C ALA A 58 36.56 13.99 4.81
N VAL A 59 37.08 12.98 4.08
CA VAL A 59 36.46 11.66 3.94
C VAL A 59 36.80 10.71 5.11
N ILE A 60 37.78 11.06 5.95
CA ILE A 60 38.22 10.22 7.09
C ILE A 60 37.36 10.47 8.35
N SER A 61 36.68 11.62 8.46
CA SER A 61 35.95 12.00 9.69
C SER A 61 34.54 11.38 9.81
N LEU A 62 33.80 11.20 8.70
CA LEU A 62 32.46 10.59 8.75
C LEU A 62 32.47 9.04 8.76
N GLY A 63 33.56 8.42 8.33
CA GLY A 63 33.75 6.96 8.42
C GLY A 63 34.06 6.47 9.84
N HIS A 64 34.69 7.30 10.67
CA HIS A 64 35.08 6.92 12.03
C HIS A 64 33.91 6.84 13.03
N SER A 65 32.85 7.65 12.86
CA SER A 65 31.70 7.67 13.79
C SER A 65 30.84 6.40 13.71
N LYS A 66 30.58 5.87 12.51
CA LYS A 66 29.80 4.62 12.33
C LYS A 66 30.62 3.37 12.66
N LEU A 67 31.94 3.39 12.46
CA LEU A 67 32.83 2.30 12.85
C LEU A 67 33.00 2.22 14.39
N TYR A 68 33.04 3.35 15.10
CA TYR A 68 33.10 3.39 16.57
C TYR A 68 31.83 2.84 17.23
N HIS A 69 30.65 3.03 16.63
CA HIS A 69 29.41 2.45 17.14
C HIS A 69 29.32 0.93 16.88
N LEU A 70 29.90 0.41 15.79
CA LEU A 70 30.00 -1.03 15.55
C LEU A 70 31.09 -1.70 16.41
N LEU A 71 32.24 -1.04 16.60
CA LEU A 71 33.33 -1.54 17.44
C LEU A 71 33.02 -1.42 18.94
N SER A 72 32.22 -0.43 19.38
CA SER A 72 31.72 -0.38 20.76
C SER A 72 30.66 -1.46 21.04
N PHE A 73 29.89 -1.90 20.04
CA PHE A 73 28.99 -3.04 20.15
C PHE A 73 29.74 -4.39 20.21
N LEU A 74 30.85 -4.52 19.47
CA LEU A 74 31.76 -5.67 19.55
C LEU A 74 32.59 -5.68 20.86
N ASN A 75 33.02 -4.53 21.38
CA ASN A 75 33.69 -4.44 22.70
C ASN A 75 32.72 -4.66 23.87
N PHE A 76 31.43 -4.38 23.71
CA PHE A 76 30.41 -4.70 24.72
C PHE A 76 30.18 -6.23 24.84
N SER A 77 30.40 -6.98 23.75
CA SER A 77 30.39 -8.46 23.75
C SER A 77 31.63 -9.05 24.44
N GLN A 78 32.79 -8.40 24.32
CA GLN A 78 34.05 -8.90 24.88
C GLN A 78 34.23 -8.60 26.39
N LYS A 79 33.65 -7.49 26.88
CA LYS A 79 33.71 -7.11 28.31
C LYS A 79 32.72 -7.86 29.21
N TYR A 80 31.70 -8.51 28.63
CA TYR A 80 30.77 -9.41 29.35
C TYR A 80 31.17 -10.90 29.31
N TRP A 81 32.19 -11.27 28.52
CA TRP A 81 32.69 -12.64 28.47
C TRP A 81 33.72 -12.97 29.57
N ASN A 82 34.40 -11.96 30.14
CA ASN A 82 35.52 -12.18 31.08
C ASN A 82 35.24 -11.88 32.57
N HIS A 83 34.04 -11.45 32.96
CA HIS A 83 33.66 -11.35 34.37
C HIS A 83 32.31 -12.02 34.67
N GLY A 84 32.39 -13.34 34.89
CA GLY A 84 31.28 -14.17 35.31
C GLY A 84 31.72 -15.33 36.22
N LYS A 85 32.61 -15.07 37.18
CA LYS A 85 32.80 -15.95 38.34
C LYS A 85 31.92 -15.44 39.49
N LYS A 86 30.99 -16.31 39.88
CA LYS A 86 30.17 -16.32 41.11
C LYS A 86 29.10 -15.21 41.22
N THR A 87 27.88 -15.55 40.81
CA THR A 87 26.68 -15.55 41.68
C THR A 87 25.45 -16.14 40.93
N GLY A 88 24.91 -17.25 41.45
CA GLY A 88 23.45 -17.39 41.59
C GLY A 88 22.53 -17.76 40.42
N ILE A 89 22.95 -18.38 39.31
CA ILE A 89 22.01 -18.99 38.34
C ILE A 89 22.51 -20.37 37.91
N CYS A 90 22.55 -21.31 38.86
CA CYS A 90 22.97 -22.69 38.60
C CYS A 90 22.12 -23.75 39.34
N SER A 91 20.87 -23.45 39.71
CA SER A 91 20.03 -24.35 40.52
C SER A 91 18.74 -24.86 39.87
N VAL A 92 18.49 -24.66 38.58
CA VAL A 92 17.25 -25.18 37.93
C VAL A 92 17.49 -26.19 36.79
N LEU A 93 18.74 -26.49 36.43
CA LEU A 93 19.06 -27.46 35.35
C LEU A 93 19.78 -28.74 35.83
N SER A 94 19.68 -29.08 37.11
CA SER A 94 20.32 -30.28 37.66
C SER A 94 19.38 -31.03 38.60
N ARG A 95 18.37 -31.74 38.05
CA ARG A 95 17.74 -32.90 38.68
C ARG A 95 16.82 -33.61 37.67
N ALA A 96 17.39 -34.48 36.83
CA ALA A 96 16.74 -35.68 36.28
C ALA A 96 17.75 -36.55 35.50
N SER A 97 18.26 -37.58 36.19
CA SER A 97 18.93 -38.79 35.69
C SER A 97 20.29 -38.71 34.93
N PRO A 98 21.28 -39.57 35.29
CA PRO A 98 22.61 -39.59 34.67
C PRO A 98 22.79 -40.76 33.69
N ARG A 99 23.24 -40.52 32.45
CA ARG A 99 24.18 -41.43 31.72
C ARG A 99 25.04 -40.63 30.74
N ARG A 100 26.36 -40.82 30.88
CA ARG A 100 27.44 -40.27 30.06
C ARG A 100 27.29 -40.64 28.58
N CYS A 101 27.48 -39.66 27.70
CA CYS A 101 28.24 -39.81 26.45
C CYS A 101 28.91 -38.45 26.14
N ARG A 102 30.17 -38.28 26.59
CA ARG A 102 31.07 -37.23 26.09
C ARG A 102 31.52 -37.65 24.68
N GLY A 103 30.77 -37.26 23.67
CA GLY A 103 31.22 -37.21 22.28
C GLY A 103 31.19 -35.76 21.81
N GLU A 104 32.25 -35.28 21.15
CA GLU A 104 32.30 -33.92 20.63
C GLU A 104 31.09 -33.65 19.71
N PRO A 105 30.32 -32.57 19.93
CA PRO A 105 29.04 -32.36 19.26
C PRO A 105 29.13 -32.31 17.73
N MET A 106 30.26 -31.88 17.18
CA MET A 106 30.54 -31.83 15.73
C MET A 106 30.83 -33.20 15.11
N ARG A 107 31.43 -34.13 15.88
CA ARG A 107 31.75 -35.48 15.36
C ARG A 107 30.48 -36.25 15.00
N THR A 108 29.40 -36.05 15.74
CA THR A 108 28.11 -36.70 15.45
C THR A 108 27.48 -36.15 14.16
N VAL A 109 27.53 -34.83 13.96
CA VAL A 109 27.04 -34.17 12.72
C VAL A 109 27.76 -34.75 11.50
N PHE A 110 29.10 -34.79 11.55
CA PHE A 110 29.90 -35.31 10.45
C PHE A 110 29.68 -36.81 10.22
N ARG A 111 29.46 -37.59 11.28
CA ARG A 111 29.13 -39.02 11.17
C ARG A 111 27.81 -39.27 10.45
N ILE A 112 26.79 -38.44 10.71
CA ILE A 112 25.50 -38.49 10.00
C ILE A 112 25.72 -38.21 8.51
N PHE A 113 26.39 -37.11 8.20
CA PHE A 113 26.71 -36.73 6.82
C PHE A 113 27.48 -37.82 6.07
N ALA A 114 28.58 -38.30 6.64
CA ALA A 114 29.42 -39.32 6.02
C ALA A 114 28.67 -40.65 5.82
N ARG A 115 27.79 -41.02 6.75
CA ARG A 115 26.93 -42.21 6.60
C ARG A 115 25.95 -42.03 5.45
N ASP A 116 25.25 -40.91 5.39
CA ASP A 116 24.21 -40.67 4.39
C ASP A 116 24.83 -40.55 2.98
N LEU A 117 25.99 -39.89 2.86
CA LEU A 117 26.78 -39.86 1.62
C LEU A 117 27.21 -41.27 1.19
N LYS A 118 27.71 -42.09 2.13
CA LYS A 118 28.08 -43.48 1.86
C LYS A 118 26.88 -44.33 1.42
N ARG A 119 25.68 -44.08 1.95
CA ARG A 119 24.44 -44.75 1.52
C ARG A 119 24.09 -44.42 0.06
N ILE A 120 24.26 -43.17 -0.36
CA ILE A 120 24.04 -42.74 -1.75
C ILE A 120 25.07 -43.41 -2.66
N VAL A 121 26.37 -43.23 -2.37
CA VAL A 121 27.46 -43.72 -3.24
C VAL A 121 27.46 -45.25 -3.40
N ARG A 122 27.01 -45.99 -2.37
CA ARG A 122 26.95 -47.46 -2.43
C ARG A 122 25.77 -48.00 -3.24
N ASN A 123 24.72 -47.20 -3.46
CA ASN A 123 23.56 -47.63 -4.23
C ASN A 123 23.59 -46.98 -5.63
N PRO A 124 23.85 -47.75 -6.71
CA PRO A 124 23.98 -47.19 -8.06
C PRO A 124 22.72 -46.44 -8.52
N ALA A 125 21.52 -46.90 -8.17
CA ALA A 125 20.28 -46.19 -8.49
C ALA A 125 20.19 -44.84 -7.77
N ALA A 126 20.64 -44.77 -6.50
CA ALA A 126 20.67 -43.52 -5.75
C ALA A 126 21.70 -42.53 -6.32
N VAL A 127 22.85 -43.00 -6.82
CA VAL A 127 23.84 -42.16 -7.51
C VAL A 127 23.26 -41.57 -8.80
N VAL A 128 22.59 -42.38 -9.63
CA VAL A 128 21.95 -41.89 -10.87
C VAL A 128 20.89 -40.84 -10.56
N ILE A 129 20.03 -41.09 -9.56
CA ILE A 129 19.04 -40.10 -9.11
C ILE A 129 19.72 -38.83 -8.59
N ALA A 130 20.80 -38.96 -7.79
CA ALA A 130 21.53 -37.81 -7.27
C ALA A 130 22.13 -36.95 -8.40
N LEU A 131 22.75 -37.58 -9.40
CA LEU A 131 23.28 -36.90 -10.58
C LEU A 131 22.16 -36.19 -11.37
N GLY A 132 21.05 -36.88 -11.62
CA GLY A 132 19.89 -36.29 -12.30
C GLY A 132 19.36 -35.06 -11.55
N VAL A 133 19.20 -35.16 -10.22
CA VAL A 133 18.79 -34.04 -9.36
C VAL A 133 19.79 -32.89 -9.38
N CYS A 134 21.08 -33.17 -9.53
CA CYS A 134 22.10 -32.15 -9.65
C CYS A 134 22.09 -31.40 -10.99
N ILE A 135 21.56 -32.01 -12.06
CA ILE A 135 21.56 -31.44 -13.43
C ILE A 135 20.24 -30.73 -13.77
N ILE A 136 19.10 -31.24 -13.29
CA ILE A 136 17.76 -30.72 -13.65
C ILE A 136 17.64 -29.20 -13.51
N PRO A 137 18.10 -28.55 -12.41
CA PRO A 137 17.94 -27.12 -12.29
C PRO A 137 18.78 -26.34 -13.31
N SER A 138 19.97 -26.83 -13.65
CA SER A 138 20.85 -26.20 -14.64
C SER A 138 20.22 -26.21 -16.03
N LEU A 139 19.51 -27.27 -16.41
CA LEU A 139 18.78 -27.33 -17.68
C LEU A 139 17.76 -26.18 -17.82
N TYR A 140 17.11 -25.81 -16.71
CA TYR A 140 16.19 -24.68 -16.70
C TYR A 140 16.92 -23.37 -17.00
N ALA A 141 18.05 -23.10 -16.33
CA ALA A 141 18.83 -21.88 -16.59
C ALA A 141 19.31 -21.85 -18.05
N TRP A 142 19.95 -22.92 -18.51
CA TRP A 142 20.55 -23.00 -19.84
C TRP A 142 19.56 -22.82 -20.98
N ILE A 143 18.40 -23.49 -20.92
CA ILE A 143 17.37 -23.35 -21.96
C ILE A 143 16.83 -21.92 -21.99
N ASN A 144 16.61 -21.29 -20.84
CA ASN A 144 16.09 -19.92 -20.78
C ASN A 144 17.12 -18.87 -21.19
N ILE A 145 18.40 -19.06 -20.85
CA ILE A 145 19.49 -18.19 -21.30
C ILE A 145 19.64 -18.27 -22.82
N LEU A 146 19.63 -19.49 -23.39
CA LEU A 146 19.71 -19.69 -24.83
C LEU A 146 18.48 -19.13 -25.57
N ALA A 147 17.27 -19.34 -25.03
CA ALA A 147 16.06 -18.80 -25.64
C ALA A 147 16.03 -17.26 -25.67
N ASN A 148 16.73 -16.61 -24.73
CA ASN A 148 16.85 -15.16 -24.65
C ASN A 148 18.29 -14.70 -24.94
N TRP A 149 19.02 -15.40 -25.82
CA TRP A 149 20.44 -15.10 -26.06
C TRP A 149 20.64 -13.70 -26.63
N ASP A 150 19.97 -13.40 -27.73
CA ASP A 150 19.88 -12.05 -28.27
C ASP A 150 18.60 -11.88 -29.10
N PRO A 151 17.49 -11.44 -28.47
CA PRO A 151 16.26 -11.17 -29.22
C PRO A 151 16.36 -9.89 -30.08
N TYR A 152 17.43 -9.09 -29.94
CA TYR A 152 17.59 -7.81 -30.61
C TYR A 152 18.54 -7.88 -31.82
N GLU A 153 19.40 -8.90 -31.91
CA GLU A 153 20.26 -9.11 -33.08
C GLU A 153 19.46 -9.59 -34.31
N ASN A 154 18.30 -10.25 -34.11
CA ASN A 154 17.44 -10.77 -35.19
C ASN A 154 16.27 -9.84 -35.56
N THR A 155 16.38 -8.54 -35.32
CA THR A 155 15.32 -7.57 -35.63
C THR A 155 15.04 -7.41 -37.12
N SER A 156 15.97 -7.83 -37.99
CA SER A 156 15.79 -7.91 -39.45
C SER A 156 14.62 -8.80 -39.87
N THR A 157 14.17 -9.70 -39.00
CA THR A 157 13.01 -10.56 -39.22
C THR A 157 11.68 -9.94 -38.80
N VAL A 158 11.69 -8.74 -38.20
CA VAL A 158 10.49 -8.01 -37.78
C VAL A 158 9.92 -7.28 -39.00
N PRO A 159 8.76 -7.72 -39.55
CA PRO A 159 8.18 -7.10 -40.72
C PRO A 159 7.67 -5.68 -40.42
N VAL A 160 8.13 -4.71 -41.19
CA VAL A 160 7.71 -3.30 -41.13
C VAL A 160 7.28 -2.85 -42.51
N ALA A 161 6.02 -2.46 -42.67
CA ALA A 161 5.49 -1.98 -43.93
C ALA A 161 5.94 -0.52 -44.19
N VAL A 162 6.24 -0.18 -45.43
CA VAL A 162 6.59 1.19 -45.82
C VAL A 162 5.80 1.57 -47.06
N VAL A 163 5.08 2.68 -47.00
CA VAL A 163 4.35 3.30 -48.12
C VAL A 163 5.02 4.62 -48.43
N ILE A 164 5.31 4.84 -49.70
CA ILE A 164 5.91 6.07 -50.19
C ILE A 164 4.99 6.64 -51.25
N GLU A 165 4.21 7.65 -50.88
CA GLU A 165 3.31 8.35 -51.81
C GLU A 165 3.91 9.65 -52.36
N ASP A 166 5.09 10.04 -51.89
CA ASP A 166 5.75 11.30 -52.23
C ASP A 166 5.87 11.52 -53.75
N ALA A 167 5.27 12.61 -54.23
CA ALA A 167 5.27 12.97 -55.64
C ALA A 167 6.59 13.63 -56.08
N GLY A 168 7.45 14.00 -55.13
CA GLY A 168 8.63 14.83 -55.37
C GLY A 168 8.27 16.30 -55.55
N ALA A 169 9.28 17.16 -55.53
CA ALA A 169 9.14 18.59 -55.78
C ALA A 169 10.39 19.16 -56.46
N ASP A 170 10.23 20.32 -57.10
CA ASP A 170 11.35 21.05 -57.69
C ASP A 170 12.03 21.90 -56.60
N ILE A 171 13.33 21.66 -56.36
CA ILE A 171 14.11 22.42 -55.38
C ILE A 171 14.87 23.52 -56.14
N PRO A 172 14.77 24.80 -55.71
CA PRO A 172 15.47 25.91 -56.34
C PRO A 172 16.97 25.61 -56.52
N ASP A 173 17.48 25.83 -57.73
CA ASP A 173 18.89 25.63 -58.13
C ASP A 173 19.40 24.16 -58.19
N ARG A 174 18.58 23.15 -57.82
CA ARG A 174 18.91 21.70 -57.92
C ARG A 174 18.07 20.94 -58.95
N GLY A 175 16.83 21.36 -59.19
CA GLY A 175 15.90 20.69 -60.11
C GLY A 175 14.97 19.67 -59.43
N PRO A 176 14.28 18.81 -60.21
CA PRO A 176 13.29 17.86 -59.69
C PRO A 176 13.94 16.85 -58.74
N THR A 177 13.52 16.85 -57.47
CA THR A 177 14.03 16.00 -56.40
C THR A 177 12.87 15.21 -55.79
N ASN A 178 13.12 13.97 -55.34
CA ASN A 178 12.14 13.16 -54.62
C ASN A 178 12.81 12.56 -53.37
N ALA A 179 12.55 13.17 -52.22
CA ALA A 179 13.05 12.73 -50.93
C ALA A 179 12.47 11.37 -50.51
N GLY A 180 11.22 11.07 -50.87
CA GLY A 180 10.62 9.75 -50.65
C GLY A 180 11.40 8.62 -51.33
N GLU A 181 11.84 8.78 -52.58
CA GLU A 181 12.64 7.76 -53.27
C GLU A 181 14.03 7.59 -52.64
N MET A 182 14.62 8.68 -52.14
CA MET A 182 15.89 8.63 -51.40
C MET A 182 15.74 7.87 -50.08
N VAL A 183 14.61 8.04 -49.40
CA VAL A 183 14.26 7.25 -48.21
C VAL A 183 14.07 5.78 -48.56
N ARG A 184 13.46 5.47 -49.72
CA ARG A 184 13.35 4.08 -50.21
C ARG A 184 14.71 3.42 -50.32
N GLU A 185 15.64 4.03 -51.06
CA GLU A 185 16.97 3.47 -51.31
C GLU A 185 17.71 3.19 -49.99
N ARG A 186 17.61 4.10 -49.00
CA ARG A 186 18.24 3.93 -47.68
C ARG A 186 17.61 2.85 -46.83
N LEU A 187 16.30 2.72 -46.88
CA LEU A 187 15.59 1.65 -46.18
C LEU A 187 15.87 0.29 -46.82
N GLU A 188 16.07 0.23 -48.14
CA GLU A 188 16.52 -0.98 -48.84
C GLU A 188 17.97 -1.36 -48.49
N GLU A 189 18.84 -0.38 -48.22
CA GLU A 189 20.21 -0.61 -47.71
C GLU A 189 20.27 -0.96 -46.22
N ASN A 190 19.19 -0.72 -45.46
CA ASN A 190 19.16 -0.91 -44.00
C ASN A 190 18.66 -2.31 -43.63
N ASP A 191 19.58 -3.20 -43.26
CA ASP A 191 19.25 -4.57 -42.84
C ASP A 191 18.82 -4.71 -41.35
N GLN A 192 18.61 -3.60 -40.62
CA GLN A 192 18.30 -3.67 -39.18
C GLN A 192 16.86 -4.12 -38.89
N LEU A 193 15.93 -3.87 -39.82
CA LEU A 193 14.52 -4.23 -39.74
C LEU A 193 14.04 -4.87 -41.05
N GLY A 194 12.96 -5.65 -40.98
CA GLY A 194 12.38 -6.33 -42.13
C GLY A 194 11.49 -5.42 -42.97
N TRP A 195 12.07 -4.47 -43.69
CA TRP A 195 11.33 -3.51 -44.51
C TRP A 195 10.55 -4.19 -45.64
N THR A 196 9.26 -3.90 -45.74
CA THR A 196 8.36 -4.41 -46.78
C THR A 196 7.63 -3.25 -47.43
N PHE A 197 8.00 -2.92 -48.67
CA PHE A 197 7.35 -1.85 -49.41
C PHE A 197 5.99 -2.30 -49.95
N VAL A 198 4.99 -1.44 -49.80
CA VAL A 198 3.61 -1.66 -50.27
C VAL A 198 3.09 -0.42 -50.97
N ASP A 199 2.16 -0.63 -51.91
CA ASP A 199 1.76 0.42 -52.86
C ASP A 199 0.74 1.41 -52.28
N THR A 200 0.00 1.02 -51.23
CA THR A 200 -1.10 1.84 -50.68
C THR A 200 -1.10 1.88 -49.16
N GLU A 201 -1.55 3.01 -48.59
CA GLU A 201 -1.80 3.16 -47.15
C GLU A 201 -2.78 2.10 -46.61
N GLU A 202 -3.81 1.76 -47.39
CA GLU A 202 -4.80 0.75 -47.01
C GLU A 202 -4.16 -0.64 -46.86
N GLU A 203 -3.30 -1.06 -47.79
CA GLU A 203 -2.59 -2.34 -47.69
C GLU A 203 -1.62 -2.36 -46.49
N ALA A 204 -0.86 -1.28 -46.26
CA ALA A 204 0.04 -1.16 -45.11
C ALA A 204 -0.71 -1.28 -43.79
N THR A 205 -1.79 -0.53 -43.64
CA THR A 205 -2.57 -0.52 -42.41
C THR A 205 -3.31 -1.84 -42.19
N ASP A 206 -3.75 -2.51 -43.26
CA ASP A 206 -4.34 -3.85 -43.16
C ASP A 206 -3.31 -4.92 -42.78
N LYS A 207 -2.08 -4.89 -43.32
CA LYS A 207 -0.99 -5.77 -42.85
C LYS A 207 -0.65 -5.56 -41.38
N VAL A 208 -0.63 -4.31 -40.92
CA VAL A 208 -0.43 -4.00 -39.49
C VAL A 208 -1.58 -4.54 -38.65
N ARG A 209 -2.83 -4.39 -39.10
CA ARG A 209 -4.01 -4.92 -38.39
C ARG A 209 -4.07 -6.45 -38.37
N ALA A 210 -3.64 -7.10 -39.45
CA ALA A 210 -3.62 -8.55 -39.59
C ALA A 210 -2.50 -9.22 -38.78
N GLY A 211 -1.47 -8.48 -38.39
CA GLY A 211 -0.27 -9.01 -37.74
C GLY A 211 0.82 -9.48 -38.73
N ASP A 212 0.58 -9.29 -40.04
CA ASP A 212 1.56 -9.58 -41.10
C ASP A 212 2.72 -8.58 -41.10
N ALA A 213 2.49 -7.37 -40.57
CA ALA A 213 3.52 -6.38 -40.23
C ALA A 213 3.31 -5.87 -38.78
N TYR A 214 4.39 -5.59 -38.06
CA TYR A 214 4.30 -5.02 -36.70
C TYR A 214 4.10 -3.51 -36.71
N ALA A 215 4.62 -2.83 -37.73
CA ALA A 215 4.47 -1.40 -37.91
C ALA A 215 4.37 -1.02 -39.39
N ALA A 216 3.86 0.18 -39.68
CA ALA A 216 3.86 0.79 -40.99
C ALA A 216 4.28 2.27 -40.93
N PHE A 217 5.13 2.68 -41.88
CA PHE A 217 5.49 4.07 -42.13
C PHE A 217 4.86 4.55 -43.43
N ILE A 218 4.22 5.72 -43.42
CA ILE A 218 3.56 6.30 -44.59
C ILE A 218 4.12 7.69 -44.84
N ILE A 219 4.86 7.82 -45.95
CA ILE A 219 5.42 9.08 -46.42
C ILE A 219 4.38 9.74 -47.34
N PRO A 220 3.83 10.91 -46.97
CA PRO A 220 2.73 11.52 -47.69
C PRO A 220 3.18 12.15 -49.02
N ARG A 221 2.20 12.44 -49.90
CA ARG A 221 2.44 12.98 -51.26
C ARG A 221 3.20 14.30 -51.32
N ASP A 222 3.04 15.13 -50.29
CA ASP A 222 3.60 16.48 -50.19
C ASP A 222 4.95 16.51 -49.46
N PHE A 223 5.49 15.37 -49.06
CA PHE A 223 6.68 15.25 -48.22
C PHE A 223 7.88 16.06 -48.75
N THR A 224 8.30 15.87 -50.02
CA THR A 224 9.40 16.66 -50.60
C THR A 224 9.04 18.15 -50.72
N SER A 225 7.79 18.47 -51.06
CA SER A 225 7.36 19.87 -51.25
C SER A 225 7.36 20.66 -49.95
N THR A 226 7.00 20.03 -48.83
CA THR A 226 7.00 20.62 -47.50
C THR A 226 8.44 20.81 -46.99
N LEU A 227 9.33 19.85 -47.26
CA LEU A 227 10.77 20.00 -46.98
C LEU A 227 11.40 21.14 -47.79
N ALA A 228 11.08 21.23 -49.09
CA ALA A 228 11.58 22.30 -49.96
C ALA A 228 11.07 23.69 -49.52
N GLY A 229 9.83 23.77 -49.02
CA GLY A 229 9.23 25.02 -48.53
C GLY A 229 10.03 25.71 -47.41
N VAL A 230 10.80 24.95 -46.61
CA VAL A 230 11.68 25.49 -45.55
C VAL A 230 12.79 26.36 -46.14
N LEU A 231 13.31 26.02 -47.33
CA LEU A 231 14.33 26.81 -48.04
C LEU A 231 13.79 28.15 -48.55
N ASP A 232 12.48 28.23 -48.80
CA ASP A 232 11.77 29.44 -49.26
C ASP A 232 11.14 30.23 -48.09
N GLY A 233 11.45 29.88 -46.84
CA GLY A 233 10.96 30.56 -45.63
C GLY A 233 9.57 30.14 -45.15
N ASN A 234 9.01 29.04 -45.68
CA ASN A 234 7.76 28.45 -45.23
C ASN A 234 8.01 27.42 -44.11
N ALA A 235 7.59 27.73 -42.88
CA ALA A 235 7.93 26.98 -41.67
C ALA A 235 6.99 25.78 -41.35
N GLN A 236 6.45 25.11 -42.38
CA GLN A 236 5.59 23.93 -42.17
C GLN A 236 6.48 22.67 -41.98
N PRO A 237 6.38 21.96 -40.85
CA PRO A 237 7.13 20.72 -40.64
C PRO A 237 6.58 19.58 -41.52
N ALA A 238 7.48 18.78 -42.11
CA ALA A 238 7.09 17.55 -42.80
C ALA A 238 6.65 16.48 -41.80
N HIS A 239 5.68 15.64 -42.17
CA HIS A 239 5.13 14.60 -41.29
C HIS A 239 5.16 13.23 -41.97
N ILE A 240 5.38 12.17 -41.19
CA ILE A 240 5.30 10.77 -41.61
C ILE A 240 4.31 10.09 -40.67
N ALA A 241 3.33 9.36 -41.22
CA ALA A 241 2.41 8.62 -40.37
C ALA A 241 3.05 7.29 -39.94
N TYR A 242 3.00 6.99 -38.65
CA TYR A 242 3.50 5.75 -38.06
C TYR A 242 2.33 4.99 -37.43
N TYR A 243 2.14 3.75 -37.88
CA TYR A 243 1.16 2.83 -37.35
C TYR A 243 1.88 1.65 -36.71
N VAL A 244 1.45 1.22 -35.53
CA VAL A 244 2.06 0.08 -34.83
C VAL A 244 1.00 -0.82 -34.23
N ASN A 245 1.19 -2.13 -34.35
CA ASN A 245 0.33 -3.15 -33.75
C ASN A 245 0.88 -3.55 -32.38
N GLU A 246 0.50 -2.79 -31.35
CA GLU A 246 0.89 -3.08 -29.96
C GLU A 246 0.24 -4.38 -29.40
N LYS A 247 -0.77 -4.93 -30.07
CA LYS A 247 -1.52 -6.11 -29.62
C LYS A 247 -0.75 -7.41 -29.85
N GLU A 248 -0.04 -7.52 -30.97
CA GLU A 248 0.67 -8.75 -31.37
C GLU A 248 1.78 -9.11 -30.37
N ASN A 249 2.54 -8.11 -29.91
CA ASN A 249 3.64 -8.28 -28.97
C ASN A 249 3.96 -6.98 -28.23
N ALA A 250 4.14 -7.04 -26.90
CA ALA A 250 4.40 -5.87 -26.07
C ALA A 250 5.82 -5.27 -26.23
N ILE A 251 6.77 -6.03 -26.80
CA ILE A 251 8.14 -5.60 -27.06
C ILE A 251 8.27 -5.01 -28.48
N ALA A 252 7.44 -5.46 -29.43
CA ALA A 252 7.50 -5.03 -30.82
C ALA A 252 7.44 -3.50 -30.99
N PRO A 253 6.55 -2.74 -30.31
CA PRO A 253 6.54 -1.28 -30.38
C PRO A 253 7.88 -0.67 -29.98
N LYS A 254 8.60 -1.23 -29.00
CA LYS A 254 9.90 -0.71 -28.57
C LYS A 254 11.01 -0.99 -29.58
N VAL A 255 10.92 -2.09 -30.29
CA VAL A 255 11.83 -2.39 -31.39
C VAL A 255 11.52 -1.51 -32.61
N THR A 256 10.25 -1.36 -32.99
CA THR A 256 9.84 -0.54 -34.14
C THR A 256 9.97 0.97 -33.88
N ASP A 257 9.86 1.43 -32.62
CA ASP A 257 10.16 2.81 -32.20
C ASP A 257 11.63 3.16 -32.51
N THR A 258 12.55 2.21 -32.33
CA THR A 258 13.97 2.39 -32.66
C THR A 258 14.16 2.54 -34.18
N GLY A 259 13.38 1.78 -34.96
CA GLY A 259 13.27 1.95 -36.41
C GLY A 259 12.75 3.32 -36.83
N ALA A 260 11.74 3.84 -36.13
CA ALA A 260 11.18 5.17 -36.37
C ALA A 260 12.22 6.27 -36.11
N THR A 261 12.96 6.18 -35.00
CA THR A 261 14.06 7.12 -34.69
C THR A 261 15.17 7.04 -35.74
N THR A 262 15.54 5.84 -36.17
CA THR A 262 16.56 5.66 -37.22
C THR A 262 16.11 6.29 -38.55
N LEU A 263 14.84 6.14 -38.91
CA LEU A 263 14.26 6.76 -40.09
C LEU A 263 14.23 8.30 -39.97
N GLU A 264 13.85 8.83 -38.82
CA GLU A 264 13.87 10.27 -38.53
C GLU A 264 15.29 10.86 -38.63
N ASP A 265 16.28 10.19 -38.04
CA ASP A 265 17.68 10.58 -38.10
C ASP A 265 18.22 10.55 -39.54
N GLN A 266 17.91 9.52 -40.32
CA GLN A 266 18.32 9.42 -41.72
C GLN A 266 17.73 10.56 -42.57
N ILE A 267 16.46 10.87 -42.38
CA ILE A 267 15.77 11.96 -43.10
C ILE A 267 16.35 13.32 -42.72
N SER A 268 16.59 13.55 -41.42
CA SER A 268 17.16 14.79 -40.92
C SER A 268 18.58 15.02 -41.46
N ASN A 269 19.44 13.99 -41.38
CA ASN A 269 20.81 14.06 -41.88
C ASN A 269 20.87 14.29 -43.40
N GLU A 270 19.96 13.67 -44.14
CA GLU A 270 19.87 13.82 -45.60
C GLU A 270 19.37 15.20 -46.00
N PHE A 271 18.36 15.75 -45.32
CA PHE A 271 17.90 17.11 -45.54
C PHE A 271 19.05 18.11 -45.31
N VAL A 272 19.74 18.02 -44.17
CA VAL A 272 20.85 18.92 -43.86
C VAL A 272 22.02 18.74 -44.85
N ARG A 273 22.26 17.53 -45.37
CA ARG A 273 23.22 17.28 -46.45
C ARG A 273 22.83 17.99 -47.74
N VAL A 274 21.57 17.88 -48.17
CA VAL A 274 21.04 18.56 -49.37
C VAL A 274 21.17 20.07 -49.23
N VAL A 275 20.83 20.64 -48.07
CA VAL A 275 21.00 22.07 -47.78
C VAL A 275 22.48 22.49 -47.86
N GLY A 276 23.39 21.68 -47.29
CA GLY A 276 24.83 21.94 -47.34
C GLY A 276 25.42 21.87 -48.76
N GLU A 277 24.93 20.94 -49.59
CA GLU A 277 25.30 20.85 -51.02
C GLU A 277 24.83 22.07 -51.80
N VAL A 278 23.56 22.47 -51.67
CA VAL A 278 22.99 23.64 -52.38
C VAL A 278 23.71 24.94 -51.97
N ALA A 279 23.99 25.11 -50.67
CA ALA A 279 24.76 26.25 -50.19
C ALA A 279 26.20 26.27 -50.76
N SER A 280 26.84 25.10 -50.87
CA SER A 280 28.20 24.95 -51.41
C SER A 280 28.26 25.16 -52.93
N GLU A 281 27.25 24.71 -53.67
CA GLU A 281 27.15 24.94 -55.12
C GLU A 281 26.93 26.43 -55.44
N LYS A 282 26.11 27.14 -54.66
CA LYS A 282 25.99 28.61 -54.75
C LYS A 282 27.32 29.32 -54.50
N LEU A 283 28.07 28.87 -53.49
CA LEU A 283 29.39 29.41 -53.16
C LEU A 283 30.41 29.13 -54.28
N LYS A 284 30.38 27.93 -54.88
CA LYS A 284 31.23 27.54 -56.00
C LYS A 284 30.89 28.30 -57.29
N GLY A 285 29.62 28.54 -57.57
CA GLY A 285 29.17 29.37 -58.70
C GLY A 285 29.64 30.82 -58.58
N ALA A 286 29.57 31.40 -57.38
CA ALA A 286 30.11 32.73 -57.10
C ALA A 286 31.65 32.78 -57.26
N ALA A 287 32.37 31.75 -56.80
CA ALA A 287 33.83 31.65 -56.95
C ALA A 287 34.29 31.43 -58.40
N ALA A 288 33.56 30.63 -59.18
CA ALA A 288 33.83 30.41 -60.61
C ALA A 288 33.59 31.69 -61.43
N GLY A 289 32.56 32.47 -61.08
CA GLY A 289 32.33 33.81 -61.65
C GLY A 289 33.50 34.76 -61.39
N ALA A 290 34.08 34.73 -60.17
CA ALA A 290 35.26 35.51 -59.83
C ALA A 290 36.53 35.06 -60.59
N LEU A 291 36.70 33.77 -60.87
CA LEU A 291 37.81 33.24 -61.68
C LEU A 291 37.72 33.61 -63.16
N ALA A 292 36.50 33.68 -63.73
CA ALA A 292 36.28 34.13 -65.10
C ALA A 292 36.61 35.63 -65.31
N ASP A 293 36.68 36.42 -64.25
CA ASP A 293 37.11 37.82 -64.26
C ASP A 293 38.63 38.00 -64.04
N ILE A 294 39.37 36.96 -63.64
CA ILE A 294 40.83 36.98 -63.49
C ILE A 294 41.57 36.85 -64.84
N ASP A 295 40.96 36.20 -65.84
CA ASP A 295 41.52 36.03 -67.20
C ASP A 295 41.59 37.36 -67.99
N ARG A 296 40.95 38.43 -67.50
CA ARG A 296 40.90 39.76 -68.14
C ARG A 296 41.92 40.79 -67.63
N GLY A 297 42.92 40.36 -66.87
CA GLY A 297 44.03 41.22 -66.42
C GLY A 297 43.88 41.70 -64.99
N THR A 298 45.03 41.98 -64.38
CA THR A 298 45.38 42.02 -62.94
C THR A 298 44.53 42.90 -62.00
N THR A 299 43.48 43.56 -62.48
CA THR A 299 42.49 44.29 -61.67
C THR A 299 41.40 43.42 -61.03
N GLY A 300 41.10 42.23 -61.60
CA GLY A 300 39.98 41.37 -61.15
C GLY A 300 40.23 40.58 -59.86
N ALA A 301 41.45 40.10 -59.63
CA ALA A 301 41.79 39.34 -58.42
C ALA A 301 41.88 40.25 -57.17
N ALA A 302 42.49 41.43 -57.33
CA ALA A 302 42.53 42.44 -56.28
C ALA A 302 41.12 42.99 -55.97
N SER A 303 40.25 43.16 -56.99
CA SER A 303 38.85 43.50 -56.75
C SER A 303 38.09 42.38 -56.06
N ALA A 304 38.26 41.12 -56.47
CA ALA A 304 37.61 39.97 -55.82
C ALA A 304 38.04 39.78 -54.35
N LEU A 305 39.32 40.02 -54.02
CA LEU A 305 39.79 40.00 -52.63
C LEU A 305 39.24 41.20 -51.83
N ARG A 306 39.12 42.38 -52.45
CA ARG A 306 38.45 43.54 -51.83
C ARG A 306 36.95 43.29 -51.61
N ASP A 307 36.28 42.63 -52.56
CA ASP A 307 34.88 42.23 -52.45
C ASP A 307 34.73 41.17 -51.35
N THR A 308 35.62 40.19 -51.30
CA THR A 308 35.66 39.17 -50.23
C THR A 308 35.89 39.82 -48.85
N ALA A 309 36.81 40.79 -48.75
CA ALA A 309 36.99 41.55 -47.52
C ALA A 309 35.75 42.38 -47.17
N SER A 310 35.04 42.93 -48.16
CA SER A 310 33.78 43.63 -47.96
C SER A 310 32.65 42.70 -47.50
N SER A 311 32.62 41.46 -47.98
CA SER A 311 31.69 40.41 -47.55
C SER A 311 32.03 39.91 -46.15
N LEU A 312 33.31 39.76 -45.80
CA LEU A 312 33.76 39.47 -44.43
C LEU A 312 33.42 40.61 -43.47
N ASP A 313 33.51 41.86 -43.90
CA ASP A 313 33.02 43.01 -43.14
C ASP A 313 31.49 43.04 -43.03
N GLY A 314 30.77 42.57 -44.05
CA GLY A 314 29.32 42.35 -44.01
C GLY A 314 28.97 41.31 -42.96
N LEU A 315 29.63 40.15 -43.01
CA LEU A 315 29.46 39.06 -42.07
C LEU A 315 29.84 39.47 -40.63
N SER A 316 30.92 40.24 -40.44
CA SER A 316 31.25 40.80 -39.12
C SER A 316 30.18 41.76 -38.62
N ARG A 317 29.59 42.60 -39.50
CA ARG A 317 28.46 43.47 -39.13
C ARG A 317 27.20 42.67 -38.79
N ASP A 318 26.94 41.56 -39.49
CA ASP A 318 25.80 40.70 -39.20
C ASP A 318 26.00 39.95 -37.86
N ILE A 319 27.22 39.49 -37.56
CA ILE A 319 27.57 38.90 -36.27
C ILE A 319 27.56 39.94 -35.14
N ASP A 320 27.99 41.17 -35.40
CA ASP A 320 27.87 42.29 -34.45
C ASP A 320 26.38 42.65 -34.24
N GLY A 321 25.53 42.49 -35.26
CA GLY A 321 24.08 42.61 -35.16
C GLY A 321 23.44 41.52 -34.28
N LEU A 322 24.05 40.33 -34.24
CA LEU A 322 23.65 39.23 -33.37
C LEU A 322 23.77 39.61 -31.88
N ASP A 323 24.74 40.45 -31.52
CA ASP A 323 24.95 40.92 -30.15
C ASP A 323 23.74 41.72 -29.64
N ALA A 324 23.11 42.53 -30.50
CA ALA A 324 21.87 43.25 -30.18
C ALA A 324 20.68 42.31 -29.95
N THR A 325 20.56 41.25 -30.75
CA THR A 325 19.51 40.21 -30.59
C THR A 325 19.74 39.34 -29.35
N LEU A 326 21.00 39.04 -29.02
CA LEU A 326 21.36 38.31 -27.81
C LEU A 326 21.10 39.17 -26.56
N SER A 327 21.42 40.47 -26.61
CA SER A 327 21.10 41.42 -25.54
C SER A 327 19.59 41.51 -25.30
N SER A 328 18.78 41.67 -26.36
CA SER A 328 17.32 41.74 -26.20
C SER A 328 16.71 40.43 -25.69
N SER A 329 17.29 39.29 -26.06
CA SER A 329 16.88 37.98 -25.54
C SER A 329 17.19 37.85 -24.05
N ARG A 330 18.34 38.38 -23.59
CA ARG A 330 18.69 38.42 -22.16
C ARG A 330 17.81 39.37 -21.36
N ASP A 331 17.43 40.51 -21.92
CA ASP A 331 16.46 41.42 -21.31
C ASP A 331 15.09 40.74 -21.14
N ALA A 332 14.62 40.03 -22.17
CA ALA A 332 13.38 39.25 -22.09
C ALA A 332 13.44 38.13 -21.03
N ILE A 333 14.60 37.49 -20.86
CA ILE A 333 14.84 36.51 -19.80
C ILE A 333 14.81 37.18 -18.42
N ALA A 334 15.42 38.36 -18.27
CA ALA A 334 15.37 39.12 -17.03
C ALA A 334 13.93 39.50 -16.64
N ASP A 335 13.13 39.96 -17.60
CA ASP A 335 11.71 40.27 -17.42
C ASP A 335 10.88 39.03 -17.06
N ALA A 336 11.16 37.89 -17.70
CA ALA A 336 10.52 36.62 -17.38
C ALA A 336 10.86 36.18 -15.95
N ARG A 337 12.11 36.32 -15.51
CA ARG A 337 12.51 36.03 -14.12
C ARG A 337 11.84 36.97 -13.12
N ALA A 338 11.75 38.27 -13.41
CA ALA A 338 11.02 39.23 -12.59
C ALA A 338 9.52 38.85 -12.46
N SER A 339 8.91 38.40 -13.57
CA SER A 339 7.52 37.91 -13.57
C SER A 339 7.34 36.66 -12.72
N LEU A 340 8.27 35.69 -12.79
CA LEU A 340 8.25 34.51 -11.93
C LEU A 340 8.39 34.86 -10.45
N VAL A 341 9.23 35.83 -10.10
CA VAL A 341 9.35 36.34 -8.72
C VAL A 341 8.05 36.99 -8.27
N SER A 342 7.38 37.77 -9.14
CA SER A 342 6.08 38.36 -8.83
C SER A 342 4.98 37.30 -8.66
N ILE A 343 5.00 36.22 -9.47
CA ILE A 343 4.08 35.09 -9.35
C ILE A 343 4.33 34.32 -8.03
N ALA A 344 5.58 34.11 -7.66
CA ALA A 344 5.94 33.49 -6.39
C ALA A 344 5.44 34.32 -5.20
N GLY A 345 5.67 35.64 -5.23
CA GLY A 345 5.22 36.55 -4.17
C GLY A 345 3.70 36.65 -4.05
N THR A 346 2.97 36.70 -5.17
CA THR A 346 1.50 36.71 -5.15
C THR A 346 0.93 35.36 -4.69
N SER A 347 1.58 34.26 -5.04
CA SER A 347 1.21 32.91 -4.56
C SER A 347 1.44 32.76 -3.07
N ASP A 348 2.56 33.24 -2.51
CA ASP A 348 2.81 33.24 -1.07
C ASP A 348 1.78 34.08 -0.31
N ALA A 349 1.44 35.27 -0.82
CA ALA A 349 0.41 36.12 -0.23
C ALA A 349 -0.98 35.47 -0.25
N LEU A 350 -1.33 34.82 -1.36
CA LEU A 350 -2.60 34.11 -1.50
C LEU A 350 -2.63 32.87 -0.61
N ALA A 351 -1.51 32.17 -0.45
CA ALA A 351 -1.38 31.02 0.45
C ALA A 351 -1.58 31.43 1.91
N GLY A 352 -0.95 32.53 2.36
CA GLY A 352 -1.14 33.05 3.73
C GLY A 352 -2.57 33.54 3.99
N THR A 353 -3.20 34.17 3.00
CA THR A 353 -4.61 34.61 3.10
C THR A 353 -5.55 33.40 3.18
N LEU A 354 -5.29 32.37 2.38
CA LEU A 354 -6.07 31.14 2.36
C LEU A 354 -5.90 30.33 3.64
N ASP A 355 -4.69 30.25 4.19
CA ASP A 355 -4.42 29.59 5.47
C ASP A 355 -5.19 30.27 6.62
N SER A 356 -5.14 31.61 6.67
CA SER A 356 -5.93 32.40 7.64
C SER A 356 -7.44 32.17 7.48
N SER A 357 -7.93 32.08 6.23
CA SER A 357 -9.34 31.81 5.92
C SER A 357 -9.77 30.38 6.30
N LEU A 358 -8.88 29.40 6.14
CA LEU A 358 -9.11 28.02 6.57
C LEU A 358 -9.07 27.90 8.10
N GLY A 359 -8.22 28.67 8.77
CA GLY A 359 -8.18 28.79 10.23
C GLY A 359 -9.49 29.34 10.80
N THR A 360 -9.96 30.47 10.29
CA THR A 360 -11.24 31.08 10.72
C THR A 360 -12.45 30.18 10.42
N LEU A 361 -12.41 29.43 9.31
CA LEU A 361 -13.42 28.40 9.01
C LEU A 361 -13.37 27.23 10.00
N GLY A 362 -12.18 26.83 10.43
CA GLY A 362 -11.96 25.84 11.48
C GLY A 362 -12.53 26.29 12.83
N ASP A 363 -12.36 27.56 13.18
CA ASP A 363 -12.94 28.17 14.38
C ASP A 363 -14.46 28.23 14.30
N ALA A 364 -15.02 28.68 13.16
CA ALA A 364 -16.46 28.71 12.92
C ALA A 364 -17.09 27.31 13.01
N ARG A 365 -16.42 26.29 12.46
CA ARG A 365 -16.84 24.88 12.54
C ARG A 365 -16.81 24.38 13.98
N SER A 366 -15.82 24.77 14.77
CA SER A 366 -15.70 24.37 16.18
C SER A 366 -16.78 25.04 17.03
N GLY A 367 -16.97 26.35 16.87
CA GLY A 367 -18.02 27.11 17.55
C GLY A 367 -19.43 26.61 17.19
N MET A 368 -19.65 26.18 15.96
CA MET A 368 -20.93 25.60 15.54
C MET A 368 -21.21 24.24 16.19
N ARG A 369 -20.19 23.40 16.37
CA ARG A 369 -20.34 22.14 17.12
C ARG A 369 -20.59 22.37 18.59
N GLU A 370 -19.92 23.35 19.17
CA GLU A 370 -20.13 23.75 20.56
C GLU A 370 -21.54 24.30 20.76
N MET A 371 -22.01 25.17 19.87
CA MET A 371 -23.38 25.68 19.88
C MET A 371 -24.40 24.55 19.70
N ALA A 372 -24.16 23.61 18.79
CA ALA A 372 -25.01 22.43 18.58
C ALA A 372 -25.10 21.55 19.85
N SER A 373 -23.96 21.27 20.50
CA SER A 373 -23.91 20.49 21.73
C SER A 373 -24.64 21.20 22.86
N THR A 374 -24.35 22.49 23.05
CA THR A 374 -24.95 23.30 24.12
C THR A 374 -26.46 23.43 23.93
N LEU A 375 -26.92 23.63 22.69
CA LEU A 375 -28.34 23.70 22.37
C LEU A 375 -29.04 22.35 22.59
N SER A 376 -28.42 21.24 22.19
CA SER A 376 -28.97 19.90 22.42
C SER A 376 -29.06 19.57 23.91
N ASP A 377 -28.03 19.91 24.69
CA ASP A 377 -27.99 19.70 26.14
C ASP A 377 -29.02 20.58 26.87
N ALA A 378 -29.16 21.84 26.46
CA ALA A 378 -30.15 22.75 27.01
C ALA A 378 -31.58 22.28 26.71
N LEU A 379 -31.86 21.85 25.48
CA LEU A 379 -33.17 21.30 25.09
C LEU A 379 -33.46 19.99 25.84
N GLY A 380 -32.48 19.08 25.93
CA GLY A 380 -32.62 17.83 26.69
C GLY A 380 -32.88 18.05 28.18
N THR A 381 -32.17 19.00 28.79
CA THR A 381 -32.35 19.38 30.20
C THR A 381 -33.70 20.07 30.43
N GLY A 382 -34.12 20.93 29.50
CA GLY A 382 -35.44 21.58 29.50
C GLY A 382 -36.57 20.55 29.46
N THR A 383 -36.51 19.60 28.53
CA THR A 383 -37.48 18.50 28.41
C THR A 383 -37.51 17.63 29.66
N GLY A 384 -36.35 17.26 30.23
CA GLY A 384 -36.29 16.49 31.46
C GLY A 384 -36.85 17.24 32.68
N THR A 385 -36.68 18.56 32.72
CA THR A 385 -37.26 19.40 33.78
C THR A 385 -38.77 19.52 33.64
N ILE A 386 -39.28 19.73 32.42
CA ILE A 386 -40.73 19.75 32.12
C ILE A 386 -41.38 18.41 32.47
N ALA A 387 -40.78 17.29 32.07
CA ALA A 387 -41.28 15.95 32.38
C ALA A 387 -41.33 15.68 33.89
N ARG A 388 -40.34 16.14 34.65
CA ARG A 388 -40.29 16.01 36.11
C ARG A 388 -41.28 16.92 36.83
N ILE A 389 -41.46 18.15 36.36
CA ILE A 389 -42.52 19.04 36.86
C ILE A 389 -43.87 18.38 36.63
N SER A 390 -44.11 17.85 35.43
CA SER A 390 -45.33 17.14 35.09
C SER A 390 -45.58 15.90 35.95
N SER A 391 -44.57 15.05 36.18
CA SER A 391 -44.74 13.86 37.02
C SER A 391 -45.02 14.22 38.48
N THR A 392 -44.40 15.29 38.97
CA THR A 392 -44.62 15.78 40.34
C THR A 392 -46.01 16.40 40.47
N SER A 393 -46.42 17.24 39.53
CA SER A 393 -47.78 17.79 39.49
C SER A 393 -48.84 16.71 39.34
N ALA A 394 -48.63 15.72 38.47
CA ALA A 394 -49.57 14.59 38.32
C ALA A 394 -49.69 13.77 39.61
N TYR A 395 -48.59 13.59 40.34
CA TYR A 395 -48.58 12.93 41.64
C TYR A 395 -49.33 13.77 42.69
N ASP A 396 -49.03 15.06 42.82
CA ASP A 396 -49.66 15.96 43.79
C ASP A 396 -51.17 16.10 43.53
N LEU A 397 -51.58 16.23 42.26
CA LEU A 397 -53.00 16.27 41.88
C LEU A 397 -53.70 14.92 42.13
N SER A 398 -53.01 13.79 41.95
CA SER A 398 -53.58 12.47 42.26
C SER A 398 -53.72 12.24 43.76
N ALA A 399 -52.75 12.69 44.56
CA ALA A 399 -52.82 12.68 46.01
C ALA A 399 -53.99 13.55 46.51
N LEU A 400 -54.09 14.78 45.99
CA LEU A 400 -55.21 15.69 46.30
C LEU A 400 -56.57 15.10 45.89
N ALA A 401 -56.67 14.50 44.71
CA ALA A 401 -57.89 13.81 44.28
C ALA A 401 -58.25 12.63 45.21
N GLY A 402 -57.25 11.92 45.73
CA GLY A 402 -57.41 10.86 46.73
C GLY A 402 -57.91 11.39 48.08
N ASP A 403 -57.34 12.48 48.57
CA ASP A 403 -57.74 13.13 49.82
C ASP A 403 -59.17 13.67 49.74
N VAL A 404 -59.54 14.28 48.61
CA VAL A 404 -60.89 14.76 48.34
C VAL A 404 -61.90 13.60 48.28
N ALA A 405 -61.55 12.49 47.61
CA ALA A 405 -62.40 11.30 47.57
C ALA A 405 -62.57 10.66 48.96
N TRP A 406 -61.52 10.65 49.78
CA TRP A 406 -61.58 10.18 51.15
C TRP A 406 -62.46 11.07 52.04
N ALA A 407 -62.32 12.40 51.91
CA ALA A 407 -63.17 13.37 52.61
C ALA A 407 -64.64 13.20 52.21
N GLN A 408 -64.92 13.03 50.92
CA GLN A 408 -66.25 12.76 50.40
C GLN A 408 -66.85 11.49 51.05
N SER A 409 -66.11 10.38 51.04
CA SER A 409 -66.59 9.11 51.64
C SER A 409 -66.85 9.24 53.13
N THR A 410 -66.07 10.07 53.84
CA THR A 410 -66.24 10.28 55.29
C THR A 410 -67.48 11.12 55.59
N VAL A 411 -67.72 12.18 54.82
CA VAL A 411 -68.93 13.01 54.93
C VAL A 411 -70.17 12.20 54.58
N ASP A 412 -70.13 11.42 53.49
CA ASP A 412 -71.24 10.55 53.07
C ASP A 412 -71.56 9.50 54.15
N ALA A 413 -70.54 8.94 54.80
CA ALA A 413 -70.72 8.02 55.94
C ALA A 413 -71.31 8.72 57.18
N ALA A 414 -70.93 9.97 57.46
CA ALA A 414 -71.49 10.77 58.55
C ALA A 414 -72.96 11.11 58.31
N ILE A 415 -73.31 11.51 57.08
CA ILE A 415 -74.71 11.73 56.64
C ILE A 415 -75.53 10.45 56.87
N ALA A 416 -75.02 9.29 56.45
CA ALA A 416 -75.72 8.01 56.63
C ALA A 416 -75.96 7.69 58.12
N ARG A 417 -74.98 7.98 59.00
CA ARG A 417 -75.10 7.76 60.45
C ARG A 417 -76.13 8.70 61.09
N ILE A 418 -76.12 9.98 60.75
CA ILE A 418 -77.08 10.95 61.33
C ILE A 418 -78.50 10.62 60.85
N ARG A 419 -78.69 10.22 59.58
CA ARG A 419 -80.00 9.75 59.10
C ARG A 419 -80.50 8.53 59.88
N ALA A 420 -79.62 7.58 60.20
CA ALA A 420 -79.99 6.42 61.01
C ALA A 420 -80.35 6.81 62.47
N LEU A 421 -79.63 7.77 63.05
CA LEU A 421 -79.92 8.29 64.38
C LEU A 421 -81.25 9.06 64.42
N ASP A 422 -81.51 9.92 63.43
CA ASP A 422 -82.77 10.65 63.29
C ASP A 422 -83.96 9.69 63.15
N GLY A 423 -83.82 8.63 62.35
CA GLY A 423 -84.83 7.57 62.28
C GLY A 423 -85.10 6.89 63.62
N THR A 424 -84.09 6.77 64.49
CA THR A 424 -84.26 6.23 65.85
C THR A 424 -84.96 7.24 66.78
N VAL A 425 -84.60 8.52 66.71
CA VAL A 425 -85.24 9.61 67.47
C VAL A 425 -86.72 9.71 67.10
N GLN A 426 -87.05 9.66 65.81
CA GLN A 426 -88.43 9.66 65.32
C GLN A 426 -89.20 8.45 65.84
N THR A 427 -88.60 7.25 65.83
CA THR A 427 -89.22 6.04 66.39
C THR A 427 -89.51 6.17 67.90
N PHE A 428 -88.58 6.74 68.67
CA PHE A 428 -88.74 6.97 70.10
C PHE A 428 -89.82 8.03 70.39
N LYS A 429 -89.83 9.11 69.61
CA LYS A 429 -90.87 10.15 69.64
C LYS A 429 -92.26 9.55 69.42
N THR A 430 -92.45 8.77 68.34
CA THR A 430 -93.73 8.10 68.05
C THR A 430 -94.14 7.13 69.17
N SER A 431 -93.16 6.46 69.80
CA SER A 431 -93.42 5.59 70.95
C SER A 431 -93.93 6.39 72.17
N LEU A 432 -93.31 7.53 72.49
CA LEU A 432 -93.77 8.43 73.56
C LEU A 432 -95.14 9.06 73.25
N GLU A 433 -95.41 9.44 72.00
CA GLU A 433 -96.73 9.93 71.57
C GLU A 433 -97.82 8.85 71.75
N THR A 434 -97.47 7.59 71.53
CA THR A 434 -98.36 6.44 71.76
C THR A 434 -98.62 6.21 73.26
N VAL A 435 -97.57 6.29 74.09
CA VAL A 435 -97.71 6.20 75.56
C VAL A 435 -98.55 7.36 76.09
N ARG A 436 -98.26 8.59 75.63
CA ARG A 436 -99.01 9.80 75.99
C ARG A 436 -100.49 9.66 75.63
N SER A 437 -100.81 9.26 74.40
CA SER A 437 -102.21 9.10 73.98
C SER A 437 -102.94 8.03 74.81
N THR A 438 -102.27 6.92 75.12
CA THR A 438 -102.79 5.89 76.02
C THR A 438 -103.10 6.45 77.40
N ILE A 439 -102.17 7.20 78.01
CA ILE A 439 -102.36 7.79 79.34
C ILE A 439 -103.51 8.80 79.34
N VAL A 440 -103.62 9.67 78.34
CA VAL A 440 -104.72 10.65 78.22
C VAL A 440 -106.10 9.96 78.13
N THR A 441 -106.18 8.76 77.54
CA THR A 441 -107.45 8.02 77.43
C THR A 441 -107.89 7.30 78.71
N LEU A 442 -107.00 7.13 79.70
CA LEU A 442 -107.37 6.52 80.97
C LEU A 442 -108.31 7.46 81.75
N THR A 443 -109.44 6.94 82.24
CA THR A 443 -110.44 7.73 83.00
C THR A 443 -110.08 7.73 84.49
N PRO A 444 -109.76 8.88 85.13
CA PRO A 444 -109.38 8.92 86.54
C PRO A 444 -110.59 8.69 87.45
N GLN A 445 -110.43 7.88 88.51
CA GLN A 445 -111.53 7.53 89.44
C GLN A 445 -111.66 8.48 90.63
N ASP A 446 -110.58 9.18 91.01
CA ASP A 446 -110.54 10.13 92.12
C ASP A 446 -109.78 11.41 91.76
N GLY A 447 -110.04 12.51 92.46
CA GLY A 447 -109.44 13.83 92.19
C GLY A 447 -107.90 13.86 92.24
N GLU A 448 -107.28 12.94 92.98
CA GLU A 448 -105.83 12.79 93.09
C GLU A 448 -105.21 12.12 91.83
N GLN A 449 -105.94 11.22 91.15
CA GLN A 449 -105.48 10.55 89.93
C GLN A 449 -105.45 11.49 88.71
N THR A 450 -106.37 12.46 88.64
CA THR A 450 -106.41 13.46 87.57
C THR A 450 -105.18 14.37 87.60
N THR A 451 -104.71 14.74 88.79
CA THR A 451 -103.49 15.54 88.96
C THR A 451 -102.26 14.77 88.50
N ILE A 452 -102.11 13.50 88.92
CA ILE A 452 -101.00 12.63 88.51
C ILE A 452 -100.99 12.43 86.99
N GLN A 453 -102.15 12.18 86.37
CA GLN A 453 -102.27 12.04 84.91
C GLN A 453 -101.82 13.30 84.17
N THR A 454 -102.27 14.48 84.64
CA THR A 454 -101.92 15.76 84.02
C THR A 454 -100.42 16.04 84.13
N ASP A 455 -99.81 15.74 85.27
CA ASP A 455 -98.37 15.92 85.49
C ASP A 455 -97.55 14.97 84.60
N ILE A 456 -97.96 13.69 84.46
CA ILE A 456 -97.29 12.73 83.58
C ILE A 456 -97.42 13.13 82.10
N VAL A 457 -98.60 13.56 81.66
CA VAL A 457 -98.82 14.01 80.27
C VAL A 457 -98.01 15.26 79.96
N LYS A 458 -97.96 16.21 80.90
CA LYS A 458 -97.15 17.43 80.77
C LYS A 458 -95.66 17.09 80.67
N GLU A 459 -95.17 16.16 81.48
CA GLU A 459 -93.78 15.70 81.40
C GLU A 459 -93.52 14.97 80.07
N LEU A 460 -94.44 14.12 79.60
CA LEU A 460 -94.34 13.48 78.29
C LEU A 460 -94.34 14.49 77.13
N ASP A 461 -95.15 15.55 77.19
CA ASP A 461 -95.15 16.64 76.21
C ASP A 461 -93.79 17.35 76.16
N VAL A 462 -93.18 17.63 77.32
CA VAL A 462 -91.83 18.20 77.40
C VAL A 462 -90.82 17.26 76.75
N GLN A 463 -90.88 15.95 77.02
CA GLN A 463 -89.96 14.98 76.42
C GLN A 463 -90.18 14.81 74.91
N ILE A 464 -91.43 14.80 74.42
CA ILE A 464 -91.75 14.73 72.99
C ILE A 464 -91.26 16.00 72.27
N GLN A 465 -91.48 17.17 72.85
CA GLN A 465 -91.02 18.43 72.29
C GLN A 465 -89.49 18.48 72.22
N ALA A 466 -88.79 17.99 73.25
CA ALA A 466 -87.33 17.86 73.22
C ALA A 466 -86.84 16.93 72.10
N LEU A 467 -87.57 15.85 71.78
CA LEU A 467 -87.25 14.97 70.65
C LEU A 467 -87.54 15.60 69.29
N VAL A 468 -88.59 16.41 69.17
CA VAL A 468 -88.87 17.21 67.96
C VAL A 468 -87.74 18.18 67.71
N GLU A 469 -87.36 18.96 68.72
CA GLU A 469 -86.25 19.91 68.62
C GLU A 469 -84.92 19.21 68.30
N LEU A 470 -84.68 18.03 68.86
CA LEU A 470 -83.51 17.21 68.54
C LEU A 470 -83.53 16.72 67.08
N SER A 471 -84.67 16.26 66.57
CA SER A 471 -84.80 15.81 65.17
C SER A 471 -84.68 16.97 64.17
N ASP A 472 -85.28 18.12 64.46
CA ASP A 472 -85.15 19.32 63.63
C ASP A 472 -83.69 19.80 63.60
N ALA A 473 -83.00 19.77 64.75
CA ALA A 473 -81.57 20.07 64.82
C ALA A 473 -80.71 19.07 64.01
N GLN A 474 -81.06 17.77 64.06
CA GLN A 474 -80.38 16.73 63.26
C GLN A 474 -80.62 16.90 61.76
N ASN A 475 -81.83 17.25 61.33
CA ASN A 475 -82.16 17.52 59.93
C ASN A 475 -81.45 18.77 59.40
N ALA A 476 -81.40 19.85 60.18
CA ALA A 476 -80.62 21.04 59.81
C ALA A 476 -79.11 20.72 59.68
N GLN A 477 -78.58 19.81 60.50
CA GLN A 477 -77.20 19.33 60.39
C GLN A 477 -77.00 18.43 59.16
N LEU A 478 -77.99 17.60 58.80
CA LEU A 478 -77.98 16.79 57.58
C LEU A 478 -77.93 17.65 56.32
N ASP A 479 -78.74 18.70 56.24
CA ASP A 479 -78.76 19.61 55.08
C ASP A 479 -77.40 20.30 54.90
N ARG A 480 -76.80 20.78 56.00
CA ARG A 480 -75.45 21.36 55.97
C ARG A 480 -74.40 20.36 55.51
N LEU A 481 -74.46 19.11 56.00
CA LEU A 481 -73.52 18.07 55.58
C LEU A 481 -73.73 17.65 54.11
N GLN A 482 -74.97 17.62 53.62
CA GLN A 482 -75.28 17.35 52.21
C GLN A 482 -74.71 18.45 51.31
N GLN A 483 -74.88 19.72 51.68
CA GLN A 483 -74.28 20.84 50.95
C GLN A 483 -72.76 20.71 50.91
N ILE A 484 -72.12 20.36 52.04
CA ILE A 484 -70.67 20.09 52.09
C ILE A 484 -70.27 18.92 51.18
N SER A 485 -71.04 17.82 51.16
CA SER A 485 -70.78 16.68 50.26
C SER A 485 -70.84 17.10 48.77
N ASP A 486 -71.82 17.92 48.39
CA ASP A 486 -71.96 18.38 47.01
C ASP A 486 -70.90 19.42 46.61
N ASP A 487 -70.47 20.28 47.53
CA ASP A 487 -69.32 21.17 47.35
C ASP A 487 -68.03 20.36 47.13
N ILE A 488 -67.82 19.31 47.92
CA ILE A 488 -66.67 18.40 47.78
C ILE A 488 -66.71 17.67 46.42
N LYS A 489 -67.87 17.21 45.95
CA LYS A 489 -68.01 16.56 44.63
C LYS A 489 -67.66 17.50 43.47
N ARG A 490 -68.08 18.77 43.55
CA ARG A 490 -67.72 19.78 42.54
C ARG A 490 -66.22 20.05 42.52
N ALA A 491 -65.63 20.29 43.70
CA ALA A 491 -64.19 20.46 43.81
C ALA A 491 -63.39 19.24 43.28
N ALA A 492 -63.90 18.02 43.52
CA ALA A 492 -63.30 16.79 42.96
C ALA A 492 -63.35 16.74 41.43
N GLY A 493 -64.42 17.26 40.82
CA GLY A 493 -64.54 17.42 39.37
C GLY A 493 -63.52 18.41 38.83
N ASP A 494 -63.46 19.60 39.42
CA ASP A 494 -62.56 20.69 38.99
C ASP A 494 -61.08 20.27 39.08
N VAL A 495 -60.68 19.56 40.15
CA VAL A 495 -59.31 19.02 40.29
C VAL A 495 -58.99 18.00 39.20
N ARG A 496 -59.95 17.18 38.78
CA ARG A 496 -59.76 16.18 37.71
C ARG A 496 -59.59 16.84 36.34
N ASP A 497 -60.40 17.85 36.03
CA ASP A 497 -60.36 18.56 34.75
C ASP A 497 -59.08 19.40 34.61
N LEU A 498 -58.64 20.03 35.70
CA LEU A 498 -57.36 20.73 35.77
C LEU A 498 -56.18 19.77 35.51
N SER A 499 -56.22 18.57 36.09
CA SER A 499 -55.21 17.52 35.87
C SER A 499 -55.11 17.12 34.40
N GLY A 500 -56.24 16.89 33.74
CA GLY A 500 -56.28 16.57 32.31
C GLY A 500 -55.71 17.67 31.42
N SER A 501 -56.02 18.94 31.72
CA SER A 501 -55.55 20.10 30.95
C SER A 501 -54.04 20.33 31.10
N VAL A 502 -53.51 20.20 32.32
CA VAL A 502 -52.06 20.32 32.58
C VAL A 502 -51.29 19.18 31.90
N ALA A 503 -51.81 17.94 31.95
CA ALA A 503 -51.19 16.81 31.28
C ALA A 503 -51.13 17.00 29.75
N GLY A 504 -52.21 17.47 29.13
CA GLY A 504 -52.25 17.75 27.69
C GLY A 504 -51.27 18.86 27.26
N ALA A 505 -51.24 19.99 27.97
CA ALA A 505 -50.34 21.10 27.64
C ALA A 505 -48.85 20.73 27.78
N VAL A 506 -48.50 19.91 28.77
CA VAL A 506 -47.14 19.38 28.93
C VAL A 506 -46.79 18.45 27.78
N GLN A 507 -47.69 17.55 27.40
CA GLN A 507 -47.45 16.59 26.32
C GLN A 507 -47.20 17.32 25.00
N ASP A 508 -48.07 18.28 24.64
CA ASP A 508 -47.92 19.11 23.44
C ASP A 508 -46.60 19.91 23.44
N GLY A 509 -46.24 20.50 24.58
CA GLY A 509 -44.98 21.25 24.73
C GLY A 509 -43.75 20.36 24.58
N THR A 510 -43.81 19.15 25.12
CA THR A 510 -42.72 18.17 25.04
C THR A 510 -42.55 17.63 23.62
N GLU A 511 -43.64 17.35 22.92
CA GLU A 511 -43.64 16.90 21.52
C GLU A 511 -43.03 17.97 20.59
N ARG A 512 -43.41 19.25 20.75
CA ARG A 512 -42.85 20.36 19.96
C ARG A 512 -41.34 20.55 20.19
N ILE A 513 -40.87 20.40 21.43
CA ILE A 513 -39.44 20.49 21.74
C ILE A 513 -38.68 19.30 21.15
N ALA A 514 -39.25 18.10 21.21
CA ALA A 514 -38.66 16.90 20.60
C ALA A 514 -38.57 17.04 19.07
N ASP A 515 -39.60 17.57 18.42
CA ASP A 515 -39.60 17.84 16.98
C ASP A 515 -38.56 18.88 16.58
N LEU A 516 -38.45 19.97 17.33
CA LEU A 516 -37.41 20.99 17.11
C LEU A 516 -36.00 20.40 17.27
N GLN A 517 -35.80 19.57 18.30
CA GLN A 517 -34.55 18.85 18.52
C GLN A 517 -34.24 17.90 17.36
N ALA A 518 -35.23 17.18 16.85
CA ALA A 518 -35.08 16.27 15.71
C ALA A 518 -34.74 17.01 14.41
N GLN A 519 -35.37 18.16 14.14
CA GLN A 519 -35.08 18.98 12.96
C GLN A 519 -33.68 19.60 12.99
N LEU A 520 -33.26 20.12 14.15
CA LEU A 520 -31.93 20.69 14.34
C LEU A 520 -30.83 19.62 14.26
N SER A 521 -31.01 18.49 14.94
CA SER A 521 -30.01 17.41 14.98
C SER A 521 -29.98 16.56 13.71
N GLY A 522 -31.12 16.40 13.03
CA GLY A 522 -31.25 15.53 11.86
C GLY A 522 -31.04 16.22 10.51
N GLY A 523 -31.28 17.54 10.41
CA GLY A 523 -31.25 18.27 9.15
C GLY A 523 -30.22 19.40 9.12
N ALA A 524 -30.54 20.51 9.79
CA ALA A 524 -29.85 21.78 9.58
C ALA A 524 -28.37 21.75 10.01
N LEU A 525 -28.04 21.19 11.18
CA LEU A 525 -26.67 21.18 11.69
C LEU A 525 -25.74 20.22 10.92
N PRO A 526 -26.14 18.97 10.61
CA PRO A 526 -25.34 18.09 9.77
C PRO A 526 -25.09 18.67 8.36
N GLU A 527 -26.11 19.28 7.74
CA GLU A 527 -26.00 19.85 6.40
C GLU A 527 -25.05 21.06 6.37
N LEU A 528 -25.16 21.96 7.33
CA LEU A 528 -24.26 23.11 7.47
C LEU A 528 -22.82 22.68 7.83
N THR A 529 -22.66 21.64 8.67
CA THR A 529 -21.32 21.08 8.94
C THR A 529 -20.72 20.46 7.68
N SER A 530 -21.52 19.72 6.90
CA SER A 530 -21.04 19.07 5.68
C SER A 530 -20.63 20.06 4.58
N SER A 531 -21.32 21.20 4.48
CA SER A 531 -20.98 22.26 3.52
C SER A 531 -19.71 23.03 3.93
N LEU A 532 -19.53 23.30 5.23
CA LEU A 532 -18.27 23.83 5.76
C LEU A 532 -17.10 22.87 5.54
N ASP A 533 -17.32 21.56 5.65
CA ASP A 533 -16.30 20.53 5.42
C ASP A 533 -15.89 20.44 3.95
N ALA A 534 -16.86 20.56 3.05
CA ALA A 534 -16.61 20.64 1.61
C ALA A 534 -15.80 21.89 1.26
N PHE A 535 -16.13 23.04 1.85
CA PHE A 535 -15.41 24.29 1.65
C PHE A 535 -13.97 24.23 2.22
N ALA A 536 -13.79 23.67 3.42
CA ALA A 536 -12.47 23.43 4.01
C ALA A 536 -11.61 22.52 3.13
N SER A 537 -12.21 21.46 2.58
CA SER A 537 -11.52 20.53 1.69
C SER A 537 -11.12 21.17 0.36
N ALA A 538 -11.98 22.02 -0.21
CA ALA A 538 -11.68 22.78 -1.42
C ALA A 538 -10.54 23.79 -1.18
N GLY A 539 -10.58 24.52 -0.06
CA GLY A 539 -9.51 25.43 0.34
C GLY A 539 -8.19 24.70 0.61
N GLY A 540 -8.23 23.52 1.24
CA GLY A 540 -7.03 22.67 1.42
C GLY A 540 -6.40 22.21 0.11
N ARG A 541 -7.22 21.87 -0.91
CA ARG A 541 -6.71 21.54 -2.26
C ARG A 541 -6.09 22.75 -2.95
N LEU A 542 -6.72 23.92 -2.83
CA LEU A 542 -6.19 25.16 -3.39
C LEU A 542 -4.87 25.55 -2.71
N SER A 543 -4.77 25.41 -1.38
CA SER A 543 -3.53 25.62 -0.62
C SER A 543 -2.42 24.67 -1.09
N GLY A 544 -2.73 23.38 -1.28
CA GLY A 544 -1.80 22.42 -1.85
C GLY A 544 -1.33 22.76 -3.28
N ALA A 545 -2.22 23.28 -4.12
CA ALA A 545 -1.88 23.75 -5.47
C ALA A 545 -0.97 24.99 -5.42
N LEU A 546 -1.26 25.97 -4.56
CA LEU A 546 -0.41 27.14 -4.37
C LEU A 546 0.98 26.76 -3.85
N ALA A 547 1.08 25.78 -2.94
CA ALA A 547 2.36 25.29 -2.44
C ALA A 547 3.23 24.66 -3.54
N SER A 548 2.63 24.18 -4.64
CA SER A 548 3.36 23.61 -5.78
C SER A 548 3.87 24.68 -6.76
N VAL A 549 3.31 25.90 -6.76
CA VAL A 549 3.73 26.98 -7.64
C VAL A 549 5.15 27.44 -7.31
N ARG A 550 5.53 27.48 -6.03
CA ARG A 550 6.85 27.93 -5.58
C ARG A 550 8.03 27.08 -6.10
N PRO A 551 8.06 25.75 -5.93
CA PRO A 551 9.13 24.95 -6.50
C PRO A 551 9.16 25.00 -8.03
N LEU A 552 8.01 25.18 -8.70
CA LEU A 552 7.95 25.36 -10.16
C LEU A 552 8.54 26.69 -10.61
N THR A 553 8.27 27.80 -9.90
CA THR A 553 8.85 29.11 -10.23
C THR A 553 10.35 29.17 -9.92
N GLU A 554 10.81 28.50 -8.85
CA GLU A 554 12.24 28.34 -8.53
C GLU A 554 12.97 27.53 -9.62
N GLN A 555 12.39 26.42 -10.06
CA GLN A 555 12.94 25.61 -11.16
C GLN A 555 12.97 26.39 -12.48
N ALA A 556 11.88 27.08 -12.84
CA ALA A 556 11.82 27.91 -14.04
C ALA A 556 12.84 29.06 -14.00
N SER A 557 13.01 29.71 -12.84
CA SER A 557 14.01 30.77 -12.66
C SER A 557 15.45 30.24 -12.77
N SER A 558 15.70 29.00 -12.30
CA SER A 558 16.99 28.33 -12.46
C SER A 558 17.31 28.04 -13.94
N LEU A 559 16.34 27.49 -14.69
CA LEU A 559 16.49 27.23 -16.13
C LEU A 559 16.72 28.51 -16.93
N LEU A 560 15.96 29.57 -16.63
CA LEU A 560 16.17 30.90 -17.23
C LEU A 560 17.55 31.46 -16.89
N GLY A 561 18.08 31.21 -15.69
CA GLY A 561 19.45 31.59 -15.33
C GLY A 561 20.52 30.80 -16.10
N GLN A 562 20.30 29.51 -16.36
CA GLN A 562 21.18 28.71 -17.21
C GLN A 562 21.14 29.22 -18.66
N LEU A 563 19.95 29.53 -19.18
CA LEU A 563 19.79 30.10 -20.51
C LEU A 563 20.49 31.47 -20.65
N ASP A 564 20.38 32.34 -19.64
CA ASP A 564 21.11 33.61 -19.61
C ASP A 564 22.63 33.42 -19.69
N THR A 565 23.15 32.43 -18.96
CA THR A 565 24.58 32.09 -18.97
C THR A 565 25.03 31.58 -20.34
N LEU A 566 24.21 30.74 -20.99
CA LEU A 566 24.49 30.23 -22.34
C LEU A 566 24.45 31.35 -23.40
N LEU A 567 23.50 32.28 -23.28
CA LEU A 567 23.44 33.45 -24.17
C LEU A 567 24.64 34.38 -23.96
N ASP A 568 25.14 34.55 -22.73
CA ASP A 568 26.38 35.29 -22.45
C ASP A 568 27.60 34.64 -23.13
N GLN A 569 27.73 33.32 -22.98
CA GLN A 569 28.78 32.55 -23.64
C GLN A 569 28.68 32.65 -25.17
N THR A 570 27.46 32.59 -25.71
CA THR A 570 27.21 32.75 -27.15
C THR A 570 27.59 34.15 -27.63
N ALA A 571 27.24 35.19 -26.88
CA ALA A 571 27.60 36.58 -27.18
C ALA A 571 29.12 36.80 -27.12
N SER A 572 29.81 36.21 -26.15
CA SER A 572 31.29 36.26 -26.09
C SER A 572 31.94 35.58 -27.28
N THR A 573 31.46 34.39 -27.65
CA THR A 573 31.97 33.62 -28.79
C THR A 573 31.69 34.33 -30.11
N ALA A 574 30.51 34.94 -30.26
CA ALA A 574 30.16 35.75 -31.43
C ALA A 574 31.08 36.97 -31.56
N ARG A 575 31.38 37.67 -30.47
CA ARG A 575 32.33 38.80 -30.46
C ARG A 575 33.76 38.36 -30.83
N ASP A 576 34.23 37.24 -30.29
CA ASP A 576 35.54 36.69 -30.62
C ASP A 576 35.63 36.26 -32.09
N THR A 577 34.54 35.67 -32.61
CA THR A 577 34.41 35.28 -34.02
C THR A 577 34.40 36.51 -34.92
N SER A 578 33.63 37.54 -34.57
CA SER A 578 33.60 38.82 -35.30
C SER A 578 34.98 39.50 -35.31
N GLY A 579 35.69 39.48 -34.18
CA GLY A 579 37.08 39.95 -34.10
C GLY A 579 38.02 39.20 -35.04
N THR A 580 37.93 37.87 -35.05
CA THR A 580 38.73 37.00 -35.93
C THR A 580 38.41 37.24 -37.41
N ILE A 581 37.13 37.46 -37.75
CA ILE A 581 36.69 37.79 -39.11
C ILE A 581 37.20 39.17 -39.52
N ARG A 582 37.17 40.18 -38.64
CA ARG A 582 37.76 41.50 -38.91
C ARG A 582 39.26 41.43 -39.14
N ASP A 583 39.98 40.66 -38.32
CA ASP A 583 41.42 40.44 -38.50
C ASP A 583 41.71 39.72 -39.82
N THR A 584 40.87 38.74 -40.19
CA THR A 584 40.97 38.03 -41.47
C THR A 584 40.67 38.96 -42.64
N SER A 585 39.63 39.79 -42.55
CA SER A 585 39.28 40.82 -43.53
C SER A 585 40.42 41.82 -43.74
N ALA A 586 41.06 42.27 -42.66
CA ALA A 586 42.23 43.15 -42.73
C ALA A 586 43.43 42.48 -43.42
N ARG A 587 43.67 41.19 -43.14
CA ARG A 587 44.71 40.39 -43.82
C ARG A 587 44.40 40.17 -45.29
N VAL A 588 43.13 39.91 -45.65
CA VAL A 588 42.68 39.73 -47.04
C VAL A 588 42.80 41.04 -47.83
N ARG A 589 42.49 42.20 -47.22
CA ARG A 589 42.80 43.51 -47.82
C ARG A 589 44.29 43.71 -48.01
N GLY A 590 45.10 43.42 -46.99
CA GLY A 590 46.55 43.48 -47.09
C GLY A 590 47.07 42.60 -48.22
N LEU A 591 46.52 41.39 -48.38
CA LEU A 591 46.84 40.50 -49.49
C LEU A 591 46.39 41.06 -50.84
N ALA A 592 45.24 41.73 -50.92
CA ALA A 592 44.76 42.40 -52.13
C ALA A 592 45.66 43.57 -52.55
N ASP A 593 46.11 44.36 -51.58
CA ASP A 593 47.03 45.48 -51.78
C ASP A 593 48.45 44.98 -52.12
N ASP A 594 48.90 43.88 -51.51
CA ASP A 594 50.12 43.16 -51.87
C ASP A 594 50.01 42.50 -53.25
N LEU A 595 48.81 42.08 -53.67
CA LEU A 595 48.54 41.53 -55.01
C LEU A 595 48.58 42.61 -56.09
N ASP A 596 48.07 43.80 -55.79
CA ASP A 596 48.22 44.98 -56.64
C ASP A 596 49.71 45.37 -56.76
N ALA A 597 50.52 45.09 -55.71
CA ALA A 597 51.96 45.35 -55.69
C ALA A 597 52.82 44.24 -56.32
N LEU A 598 52.35 42.99 -56.34
CA LEU A 598 53.08 41.80 -56.84
C LEU A 598 52.27 41.10 -57.95
N GLY A 599 52.70 41.32 -59.19
CA GLY A 599 52.11 40.68 -60.36
C GLY A 599 52.01 39.15 -60.28
N SER A 600 50.76 38.67 -60.22
CA SER A 600 50.17 37.60 -61.05
C SER A 600 50.76 36.18 -61.06
N ALA A 601 51.26 35.63 -59.95
CA ALA A 601 51.61 34.20 -59.95
C ALA A 601 51.10 33.39 -58.75
N GLN A 602 51.02 33.96 -57.54
CA GLN A 602 50.78 33.15 -56.34
C GLN A 602 49.30 33.04 -55.92
N ALA A 603 48.47 34.07 -56.16
CA ALA A 603 47.04 34.07 -55.77
C ALA A 603 46.14 33.16 -56.62
N ALA A 604 46.54 32.85 -57.86
CA ALA A 604 45.82 31.88 -58.69
C ALA A 604 45.82 30.47 -58.05
N SER A 605 46.85 30.15 -57.26
CA SER A 605 46.99 28.84 -56.61
C SER A 605 46.09 28.66 -55.37
N GLU A 606 45.82 29.74 -54.62
CA GLU A 606 44.96 29.68 -53.42
C GLU A 606 43.47 29.82 -53.78
N LEU A 607 43.12 30.60 -54.80
CA LEU A 607 41.73 30.68 -55.29
C LEU A 607 41.29 29.40 -56.03
N SER A 608 42.24 28.69 -56.65
CA SER A 608 42.01 27.35 -57.20
C SER A 608 41.62 26.32 -56.13
N ARG A 609 42.02 26.50 -54.86
CA ARG A 609 41.64 25.60 -53.76
C ARG A 609 40.20 25.79 -53.28
N LEU A 610 39.62 26.98 -53.43
CA LEU A 610 38.22 27.27 -53.10
C LEU A 610 37.24 26.76 -54.18
N VAL A 611 37.67 26.68 -55.44
CA VAL A 611 36.87 26.03 -56.51
C VAL A 611 36.97 24.50 -56.45
N ASP A 612 38.00 23.97 -55.79
CA ASP A 612 38.20 22.54 -55.51
C ASP A 612 37.45 22.05 -54.25
N LEU A 613 36.59 22.90 -53.65
CA LEU A 613 35.65 22.47 -52.62
C LEU A 613 34.67 21.46 -53.22
N ASP A 614 34.67 20.27 -52.64
CA ASP A 614 33.77 19.17 -52.96
C ASP A 614 32.42 19.40 -52.24
N PRO A 615 31.34 19.76 -52.96
CA PRO A 615 30.03 20.02 -52.36
C PRO A 615 29.51 18.83 -51.56
N THR A 616 29.86 17.60 -51.97
CA THR A 616 29.45 16.36 -51.33
C THR A 616 30.10 16.21 -49.94
N ARG A 617 31.35 16.66 -49.76
CA ARG A 617 32.03 16.62 -48.46
C ARG A 617 31.45 17.63 -47.47
N VAL A 618 31.13 18.83 -47.93
CA VAL A 618 30.53 19.88 -47.06
C VAL A 618 29.12 19.48 -46.64
N GLY A 619 28.32 18.94 -47.56
CA GLY A 619 27.01 18.36 -47.23
C GLY A 619 27.12 17.24 -46.18
N SER A 620 28.08 16.33 -46.33
CA SER A 620 28.27 15.23 -45.36
C SER A 620 28.67 15.71 -43.96
N PHE A 621 29.44 16.80 -43.86
CA PHE A 621 29.86 17.38 -42.57
C PHE A 621 28.72 18.16 -41.90
N MET A 622 27.91 18.87 -42.67
CA MET A 622 26.74 19.57 -42.14
C MET A 622 25.66 18.58 -41.68
N GLY A 623 25.48 17.46 -42.39
CA GLY A 623 24.48 16.44 -42.09
C GLY A 623 24.67 15.70 -40.77
N SER A 624 25.86 15.70 -40.16
CA SER A 624 26.10 15.11 -38.84
C SER A 624 27.26 15.82 -38.13
N PRO A 625 27.03 17.01 -37.54
CA PRO A 625 28.10 17.87 -37.03
C PRO A 625 28.69 17.39 -35.70
N ALA A 626 28.01 16.48 -35.00
CA ALA A 626 28.48 15.89 -33.74
C ALA A 626 28.19 14.38 -33.71
N THR A 627 29.24 13.57 -33.74
CA THR A 627 29.12 12.13 -33.54
C THR A 627 28.98 11.83 -32.06
N MET A 628 27.84 11.27 -31.62
CA MET A 628 27.72 10.70 -30.28
C MET A 628 28.70 9.52 -30.17
N VAL A 629 29.65 9.63 -29.24
CA VAL A 629 30.60 8.54 -28.96
C VAL A 629 30.11 7.81 -27.72
N ASP A 630 29.38 6.72 -27.93
CA ASP A 630 28.92 5.87 -26.84
C ASP A 630 30.12 5.18 -26.17
N LYS A 631 30.26 5.43 -24.86
CA LYS A 631 31.26 4.77 -24.01
C LYS A 631 30.54 4.03 -22.89
N ALA A 632 30.30 2.74 -23.10
CA ALA A 632 29.73 1.88 -22.07
C ALA A 632 30.69 1.77 -20.86
N VAL A 633 30.17 2.06 -19.66
CA VAL A 633 30.95 2.01 -18.41
C VAL A 633 31.23 0.56 -17.99
N PHE A 634 30.23 -0.32 -18.15
CA PHE A 634 30.34 -1.76 -17.97
C PHE A 634 29.66 -2.45 -19.16
N PRO A 635 30.41 -2.74 -20.24
CA PRO A 635 29.84 -3.32 -21.45
C PRO A 635 29.32 -4.74 -21.17
N VAL A 636 28.14 -5.05 -21.71
CA VAL A 636 27.57 -6.41 -21.74
C VAL A 636 27.24 -6.72 -23.20
N GLU A 637 27.85 -7.78 -23.73
CA GLU A 637 27.88 -8.13 -25.15
C GLU A 637 26.51 -8.51 -25.71
N ASN A 638 25.67 -9.20 -24.93
CA ASN A 638 24.36 -9.67 -25.38
C ASN A 638 23.35 -9.77 -24.23
N TYR A 639 22.07 -9.82 -24.57
CA TYR A 639 20.97 -9.89 -23.61
C TYR A 639 21.05 -11.13 -22.71
N GLY A 640 21.41 -12.28 -23.29
CA GLY A 640 21.57 -13.56 -22.60
C GLY A 640 22.55 -13.49 -21.42
N SER A 641 23.69 -12.83 -21.62
CA SER A 641 24.70 -12.57 -20.58
C SER A 641 24.15 -11.67 -19.47
N GLY A 642 23.35 -10.66 -19.83
CA GLY A 642 22.69 -9.77 -18.88
C GLY A 642 21.65 -10.45 -18.00
N VAL A 643 20.90 -11.42 -18.54
CA VAL A 643 19.85 -12.16 -17.80
C VAL A 643 20.33 -13.45 -17.15
N ALA A 644 21.53 -13.95 -17.47
CA ALA A 644 22.09 -15.17 -16.89
C ALA A 644 22.13 -15.19 -15.35
N PRO A 645 22.57 -14.11 -14.65
CA PRO A 645 22.48 -14.03 -13.18
C PRO A 645 21.08 -14.33 -12.61
N PHE A 646 20.02 -13.87 -13.27
CA PHE A 646 18.64 -14.08 -12.83
C PHE A 646 18.21 -15.54 -12.97
N TYR A 647 18.38 -16.12 -14.17
CA TYR A 647 18.00 -17.52 -14.41
C TYR A 647 18.82 -18.51 -13.57
N THR A 648 20.09 -18.21 -13.34
CA THR A 648 20.98 -19.00 -12.48
C THR A 648 20.49 -18.99 -11.04
N ASN A 649 20.22 -17.83 -10.46
CA ASN A 649 19.69 -17.75 -9.09
C ASN A 649 18.34 -18.49 -8.95
N LEU A 650 17.47 -18.37 -9.95
CA LEU A 650 16.21 -19.11 -10.00
C LEU A 650 16.43 -20.63 -10.04
N ALA A 651 17.34 -21.11 -10.90
CA ALA A 651 17.73 -22.51 -10.97
C ALA A 651 18.28 -23.03 -9.63
N LEU A 652 19.17 -22.29 -8.95
CA LEU A 652 19.73 -22.71 -7.67
C LEU A 652 18.67 -22.85 -6.56
N TRP A 653 17.69 -21.94 -6.53
CA TRP A 653 16.56 -22.05 -5.59
C TRP A 653 15.68 -23.26 -5.88
N VAL A 654 15.35 -23.47 -7.16
CA VAL A 654 14.59 -24.65 -7.61
C VAL A 654 15.37 -25.93 -7.30
N GLY A 655 16.69 -25.93 -7.45
CA GLY A 655 17.57 -27.02 -7.04
C GLY A 655 17.44 -27.36 -5.56
N GLY A 656 17.45 -26.33 -4.69
CA GLY A 656 17.15 -26.49 -3.26
C GLY A 656 15.77 -27.10 -3.00
N PHE A 657 14.75 -26.72 -3.78
CA PHE A 657 13.40 -27.28 -3.67
C PHE A 657 13.34 -28.76 -4.09
N VAL A 658 13.97 -29.12 -5.21
CA VAL A 658 14.05 -30.51 -5.68
C VAL A 658 14.75 -31.39 -4.63
N LEU A 659 15.81 -30.88 -4.00
CA LEU A 659 16.51 -31.58 -2.92
C LEU A 659 15.59 -31.92 -1.74
N VAL A 660 14.79 -30.96 -1.25
CA VAL A 660 13.84 -31.21 -0.13
C VAL A 660 12.58 -31.98 -0.54
N ALA A 661 12.29 -32.05 -1.84
CA ALA A 661 11.18 -32.84 -2.37
C ALA A 661 11.53 -34.34 -2.45
N ILE A 662 12.76 -34.66 -2.90
CA ILE A 662 13.19 -36.05 -3.17
C ILE A 662 13.86 -36.70 -1.95
N TYR A 663 14.73 -35.97 -1.25
CA TYR A 663 15.45 -36.54 -0.10
C TYR A 663 14.64 -36.47 1.19
N LYS A 664 14.75 -37.52 2.00
CA LYS A 664 14.18 -37.52 3.35
C LYS A 664 14.82 -36.42 4.21
N LEU A 665 13.98 -35.64 4.90
CA LEU A 665 14.43 -34.51 5.71
C LEU A 665 14.87 -34.92 7.12
N GLU A 666 14.29 -36.00 7.66
CA GLU A 666 14.61 -36.55 8.98
C GLU A 666 15.83 -37.49 8.92
N VAL A 667 16.52 -37.66 10.05
CA VAL A 667 17.74 -38.46 10.15
C VAL A 667 17.45 -39.73 10.93
N ASP A 668 17.71 -40.90 10.32
CA ASP A 668 17.58 -42.19 11.00
C ASP A 668 18.62 -42.32 12.13
N ALA A 669 18.23 -42.88 13.28
CA ALA A 669 19.14 -43.15 14.41
C ALA A 669 20.03 -44.40 14.20
N GLU A 670 19.78 -45.15 13.13
CA GLU A 670 20.40 -46.44 12.83
C GLU A 670 21.94 -46.32 12.72
N GLY A 671 22.66 -47.06 13.57
CA GLY A 671 24.13 -47.09 13.59
C GLY A 671 24.83 -45.88 14.21
N ILE A 672 24.11 -44.89 14.75
CA ILE A 672 24.69 -43.66 15.34
C ILE A 672 24.28 -43.47 16.81
N GLY A 673 23.12 -43.99 17.23
CA GLY A 673 22.60 -43.84 18.60
C GLY A 673 21.66 -42.65 18.75
N THR A 674 21.46 -42.15 19.96
CA THR A 674 20.59 -40.98 20.22
C THR A 674 21.19 -39.70 19.65
N VAL A 675 20.48 -39.04 18.73
CA VAL A 675 20.93 -37.82 18.04
C VAL A 675 20.20 -36.60 18.61
N LEU A 676 20.91 -35.51 18.87
CA LEU A 676 20.28 -34.25 19.30
C LEU A 676 19.60 -33.55 18.10
N PRO A 677 18.50 -32.80 18.29
CA PRO A 677 17.76 -32.16 17.19
C PRO A 677 18.60 -31.24 16.29
N TYR A 678 19.54 -30.48 16.89
CA TYR A 678 20.44 -29.63 16.10
C TYR A 678 21.50 -30.45 15.35
N GLN A 679 21.93 -31.59 15.89
CA GLN A 679 22.88 -32.49 15.21
C GLN A 679 22.23 -33.16 14.00
N ALA A 680 20.96 -33.55 14.12
CA ALA A 680 20.17 -34.07 13.01
C ALA A 680 19.95 -32.99 11.92
N PHE A 681 19.62 -31.76 12.33
CA PHE A 681 19.46 -30.62 11.41
C PHE A 681 20.74 -30.36 10.60
N PHE A 682 21.86 -30.12 11.27
CA PHE A 682 23.11 -29.82 10.57
C PHE A 682 23.65 -31.03 9.81
N GLY A 683 23.44 -32.25 10.29
CA GLY A 683 23.90 -33.47 9.61
C GLY A 683 23.22 -33.67 8.25
N ARG A 684 21.89 -33.51 8.20
CA ARG A 684 21.12 -33.60 6.95
C ARG A 684 21.34 -32.37 6.07
N TRP A 685 21.36 -31.18 6.65
CA TRP A 685 21.62 -29.95 5.90
C TRP A 685 22.97 -30.01 5.19
N LEU A 686 24.03 -30.53 5.83
CA LEU A 686 25.35 -30.66 5.21
C LEU A 686 25.32 -31.55 3.96
N LEU A 687 24.50 -32.61 3.96
CA LEU A 687 24.30 -33.46 2.78
C LEU A 687 23.63 -32.70 1.64
N LEU A 688 22.52 -31.99 1.93
CA LEU A 688 21.81 -31.22 0.92
C LEU A 688 22.64 -30.03 0.44
N ALA A 689 23.37 -29.37 1.33
CA ALA A 689 24.30 -28.31 0.98
C ALA A 689 25.40 -28.84 0.06
N ALA A 690 25.99 -30.01 0.32
CA ALA A 690 26.98 -30.61 -0.58
C ALA A 690 26.42 -30.89 -1.98
N LEU A 691 25.22 -31.46 -2.08
CA LEU A 691 24.54 -31.65 -3.37
C LEU A 691 24.18 -30.31 -4.05
N GLY A 692 23.80 -29.30 -3.27
CA GLY A 692 23.53 -27.95 -3.74
C GLY A 692 24.80 -27.23 -4.24
N GLN A 693 25.96 -27.49 -3.63
CA GLN A 693 27.24 -26.98 -4.14
C GLN A 693 27.58 -27.63 -5.48
N ILE A 694 27.32 -28.93 -5.65
CA ILE A 694 27.47 -29.60 -6.95
C ILE A 694 26.52 -28.99 -7.99
N GLN A 695 25.25 -28.74 -7.64
CA GLN A 695 24.30 -28.03 -8.50
C GLN A 695 24.81 -26.64 -8.91
N ALA A 696 25.36 -25.88 -7.96
CA ALA A 696 25.90 -24.55 -8.22
C ALA A 696 27.09 -24.59 -9.18
N VAL A 697 28.03 -25.49 -8.95
CA VAL A 697 29.19 -25.65 -9.84
C VAL A 697 28.75 -26.10 -11.23
N ILE A 698 27.84 -27.07 -11.35
CA ILE A 698 27.34 -27.53 -12.65
C ILE A 698 26.63 -26.38 -13.37
N CYS A 699 25.69 -25.69 -12.70
CA CYS A 699 24.94 -24.59 -13.29
C CYS A 699 25.86 -23.48 -13.77
N CYS A 700 26.63 -22.87 -12.86
CA CYS A 700 27.46 -21.70 -13.16
C CYS A 700 28.60 -22.01 -14.14
N THR A 701 29.21 -23.20 -14.05
CA THR A 701 30.21 -23.61 -15.04
C THR A 701 29.55 -23.86 -16.39
N GLY A 702 28.37 -24.46 -16.41
CA GLY A 702 27.58 -24.62 -17.62
C GLY A 702 27.21 -23.29 -18.25
N ASP A 703 26.83 -22.28 -17.46
CA ASP A 703 26.52 -20.93 -17.96
C ASP A 703 27.75 -20.31 -18.65
N VAL A 704 28.93 -20.42 -18.02
CA VAL A 704 30.20 -19.98 -18.62
C VAL A 704 30.57 -20.80 -19.87
N LEU A 705 30.32 -22.11 -19.87
CA LEU A 705 30.58 -22.99 -21.03
C LEU A 705 29.59 -22.77 -22.18
N LEU A 706 28.38 -22.28 -21.91
CA LEU A 706 27.45 -21.82 -22.93
C LEU A 706 27.96 -20.57 -23.65
N GLY A 707 28.94 -19.88 -23.07
CA GLY A 707 29.60 -18.72 -23.67
C GLY A 707 29.06 -17.38 -23.21
N ILE A 708 28.39 -17.30 -22.04
CA ILE A 708 27.98 -15.99 -21.51
C ILE A 708 29.22 -15.13 -21.27
N GLN A 709 29.09 -13.82 -21.47
CA GLN A 709 30.12 -12.89 -21.06
C GLN A 709 30.34 -13.03 -19.56
N CYS A 710 31.59 -13.25 -19.17
CA CYS A 710 31.96 -13.30 -17.76
C CYS A 710 33.39 -12.83 -17.56
N VAL A 711 33.56 -11.61 -17.05
CA VAL A 711 34.88 -11.03 -16.74
C VAL A 711 35.62 -11.86 -15.70
N SER A 712 34.91 -12.42 -14.72
CA SER A 712 35.50 -13.28 -13.68
C SER A 712 34.69 -14.56 -13.46
N PRO A 713 34.96 -15.63 -14.24
CA PRO A 713 34.27 -16.91 -14.10
C PRO A 713 34.37 -17.52 -12.70
N VAL A 714 35.52 -17.35 -12.05
CA VAL A 714 35.75 -17.86 -10.69
C VAL A 714 34.85 -17.13 -9.68
N ALA A 715 34.74 -15.81 -9.79
CA ALA A 715 33.85 -15.03 -8.92
C ALA A 715 32.37 -15.33 -9.19
N TYR A 716 32.00 -15.59 -10.44
CA TYR A 716 30.65 -15.99 -10.81
C TYR A 716 30.24 -17.32 -10.16
N VAL A 717 31.09 -18.36 -10.32
CA VAL A 717 30.87 -19.66 -9.69
C VAL A 717 30.86 -19.53 -8.16
N PHE A 718 31.77 -18.73 -7.58
CA PHE A 718 31.80 -18.52 -6.14
C PHE A 718 30.53 -17.83 -5.62
N ALA A 719 30.01 -16.81 -6.32
CA ALA A 719 28.75 -16.18 -5.97
C ALA A 719 27.58 -17.19 -6.02
N GLY A 720 27.55 -18.05 -7.04
CA GLY A 720 26.57 -19.14 -7.15
C GLY A 720 26.68 -20.17 -6.03
N MET A 721 27.88 -20.52 -5.61
CA MET A 721 28.13 -21.41 -4.46
C MET A 721 27.60 -20.81 -3.16
N VAL A 722 27.85 -19.53 -2.90
CA VAL A 722 27.31 -18.81 -1.73
C VAL A 722 25.79 -18.73 -1.80
N ALA A 723 25.22 -18.35 -2.95
CA ALA A 723 23.79 -18.28 -3.16
C ALA A 723 23.12 -19.65 -2.91
N SER A 724 23.64 -20.72 -3.50
CA SER A 724 23.15 -22.08 -3.28
C SER A 724 23.20 -22.49 -1.80
N LEU A 725 24.29 -22.18 -1.09
CA LEU A 725 24.40 -22.47 0.35
C LEU A 725 23.25 -21.83 1.14
N VAL A 726 22.99 -20.54 0.89
CA VAL A 726 21.95 -19.76 1.56
C VAL A 726 20.56 -20.26 1.15
N TYR A 727 20.30 -20.46 -0.15
CA TYR A 727 19.00 -20.89 -0.67
C TYR A 727 18.63 -22.29 -0.16
N VAL A 728 19.56 -23.25 -0.22
CA VAL A 728 19.36 -24.59 0.33
C VAL A 728 19.10 -24.53 1.83
N LEU A 729 19.81 -23.67 2.58
CA LEU A 729 19.56 -23.50 4.01
C LEU A 729 18.16 -22.94 4.30
N ILE A 730 17.71 -21.91 3.59
CA ILE A 730 16.38 -21.32 3.76
C ILE A 730 15.30 -22.36 3.44
N VAL A 731 15.38 -22.98 2.25
CA VAL A 731 14.39 -23.96 1.78
C VAL A 731 14.37 -25.18 2.71
N TYR A 732 15.53 -25.70 3.13
CA TYR A 732 15.61 -26.79 4.09
C TYR A 732 15.05 -26.42 5.45
N ALA A 733 15.37 -25.23 5.98
CA ALA A 733 14.88 -24.77 7.27
C ALA A 733 13.35 -24.64 7.29
N LEU A 734 12.75 -24.13 6.22
CA LEU A 734 11.30 -24.04 6.07
C LEU A 734 10.69 -25.45 5.94
N ALA A 735 11.22 -26.29 5.06
CA ALA A 735 10.70 -27.63 4.81
C ALA A 735 10.79 -28.53 6.05
N VAL A 736 11.88 -28.49 6.82
CA VAL A 736 12.03 -29.33 8.02
C VAL A 736 11.20 -28.81 9.20
N SER A 737 10.92 -27.51 9.26
CA SER A 737 10.16 -26.90 10.37
C SER A 737 8.65 -27.00 10.17
N PHE A 738 8.17 -26.87 8.94
CA PHE A 738 6.74 -26.81 8.60
C PHE A 738 6.30 -27.94 7.67
N LYS A 739 7.17 -28.91 7.35
CA LYS A 739 6.90 -30.04 6.45
C LYS A 739 6.34 -29.58 5.10
N HIS A 740 5.20 -30.11 4.66
CA HIS A 740 4.55 -29.76 3.39
C HIS A 740 4.17 -28.28 3.30
N ILE A 741 3.77 -27.65 4.41
CA ILE A 741 3.50 -26.20 4.47
C ILE A 741 4.78 -25.42 4.21
N GLY A 742 5.92 -25.89 4.74
CA GLY A 742 7.23 -25.27 4.51
C GLY A 742 7.67 -25.31 3.06
N LYS A 743 7.39 -26.42 2.37
CA LYS A 743 7.61 -26.54 0.92
C LYS A 743 6.76 -25.52 0.16
N ALA A 744 5.47 -25.40 0.48
CA ALA A 744 4.61 -24.38 -0.12
C ALA A 744 5.10 -22.94 0.12
N LEU A 745 5.60 -22.62 1.33
CA LEU A 745 6.20 -21.31 1.62
C LEU A 745 7.47 -21.07 0.79
N GLY A 746 8.30 -22.10 0.55
CA GLY A 746 9.46 -22.00 -0.33
C GLY A 746 9.11 -21.66 -1.78
N VAL A 747 8.00 -22.19 -2.29
CA VAL A 747 7.44 -21.82 -3.61
C VAL A 747 6.89 -20.39 -3.59
N LEU A 748 6.14 -20.02 -2.56
CA LEU A 748 5.60 -18.66 -2.43
C LEU A 748 6.71 -17.60 -2.44
N LEU A 749 7.83 -17.86 -1.75
CA LEU A 749 8.99 -16.98 -1.76
C LEU A 749 9.59 -16.85 -3.16
N VAL A 750 9.68 -17.93 -3.95
CA VAL A 750 10.21 -17.83 -5.32
C VAL A 750 9.31 -16.98 -6.22
N VAL A 751 7.99 -17.13 -6.12
CA VAL A 751 7.01 -16.34 -6.89
C VAL A 751 7.16 -14.85 -6.58
N LEU A 752 7.42 -14.52 -5.31
CA LEU A 752 7.59 -13.16 -4.86
C LEU A 752 8.94 -12.55 -5.29
N GLN A 753 9.98 -13.38 -5.43
CA GLN A 753 11.31 -12.95 -5.83
C GLN A 753 11.44 -12.63 -7.32
N ILE A 754 10.69 -13.31 -8.20
CA ILE A 754 10.77 -13.09 -9.66
C ILE A 754 10.58 -11.61 -10.03
N PRO A 755 9.48 -10.93 -9.65
CA PRO A 755 9.32 -9.49 -9.90
C PRO A 755 10.03 -8.61 -8.86
N GLY A 756 10.31 -9.14 -7.66
CA GLY A 756 10.81 -8.37 -6.53
C GLY A 756 12.33 -8.17 -6.47
N ALA A 757 13.11 -8.98 -7.19
CA ALA A 757 14.58 -8.99 -7.13
C ALA A 757 15.27 -8.30 -8.31
N ALA A 758 14.53 -7.54 -9.12
CA ALA A 758 15.07 -6.75 -10.23
C ALA A 758 15.88 -7.56 -11.27
N GLY A 759 15.46 -8.80 -11.54
CA GLY A 759 16.21 -9.72 -12.40
C GLY A 759 16.24 -9.32 -13.87
N THR A 760 15.07 -9.04 -14.45
CA THR A 760 14.92 -8.67 -15.87
C THR A 760 14.62 -7.20 -16.10
N TYR A 761 14.05 -6.51 -15.10
CA TYR A 761 13.71 -5.10 -15.15
C TYR A 761 14.34 -4.35 -13.97
N PRO A 762 14.73 -3.08 -14.14
CA PRO A 762 15.14 -2.22 -13.03
C PRO A 762 14.06 -2.16 -11.95
N ILE A 763 14.48 -2.11 -10.68
CA ILE A 763 13.54 -2.13 -9.56
C ILE A 763 12.64 -0.89 -9.54
N GLU A 764 13.13 0.23 -10.05
CA GLU A 764 12.46 1.52 -10.14
C GLU A 764 11.18 1.47 -11.00
N MET A 765 11.16 0.59 -12.00
CA MET A 765 10.01 0.37 -12.88
C MET A 765 8.89 -0.44 -12.20
N MET A 766 9.17 -1.07 -11.04
CA MET A 766 8.20 -1.92 -10.37
C MET A 766 7.26 -1.12 -9.43
N PRO A 767 6.04 -1.61 -9.19
CA PRO A 767 5.12 -1.02 -8.20
C PRO A 767 5.77 -0.86 -6.81
N GLY A 768 5.33 0.14 -6.04
CA GLY A 768 5.95 0.49 -4.75
C GLY A 768 6.07 -0.65 -3.74
N PHE A 769 5.18 -1.65 -3.80
CA PHE A 769 5.26 -2.88 -3.00
C PHE A 769 6.53 -3.70 -3.29
N PHE A 770 6.83 -3.97 -4.57
CA PHE A 770 8.01 -4.74 -4.94
C PHE A 770 9.29 -3.97 -4.64
N ARG A 771 9.27 -2.63 -4.83
CA ARG A 771 10.37 -1.75 -4.42
C ARG A 771 10.66 -1.81 -2.92
N ALA A 772 9.61 -1.79 -2.08
CA ALA A 772 9.76 -1.91 -0.63
C ALA A 772 10.23 -3.31 -0.20
N LEU A 773 9.86 -4.34 -0.96
CA LEU A 773 10.20 -5.72 -0.67
C LEU A 773 11.61 -6.10 -1.14
N HIS A 774 12.12 -5.50 -2.21
CA HIS A 774 13.40 -5.79 -2.85
C HIS A 774 14.59 -6.02 -1.89
N PRO A 775 14.82 -5.19 -0.84
CA PRO A 775 15.93 -5.40 0.10
C PRO A 775 15.78 -6.65 0.99
N TRP A 776 14.57 -7.21 1.08
CA TRP A 776 14.24 -8.36 1.92
C TRP A 776 14.29 -9.68 1.15
N LEU A 777 14.72 -9.65 -0.11
CA LEU A 777 14.75 -10.81 -0.99
C LEU A 777 16.20 -11.24 -1.23
N PRO A 778 16.54 -12.51 -0.94
CA PRO A 778 17.92 -12.97 -1.12
C PRO A 778 18.34 -13.04 -2.60
N PHE A 779 17.39 -13.19 -3.55
CA PHE A 779 17.71 -13.11 -5.00
C PHE A 779 18.38 -11.82 -5.41
N THR A 780 18.00 -10.68 -4.83
CA THR A 780 18.58 -9.37 -5.12
C THR A 780 20.09 -9.41 -5.03
N TYR A 781 20.60 -9.83 -3.88
CA TYR A 781 22.02 -9.87 -3.60
C TYR A 781 22.76 -10.97 -4.37
N GLY A 782 22.11 -12.10 -4.63
CA GLY A 782 22.68 -13.18 -5.45
C GLY A 782 22.82 -12.80 -6.92
N ILE A 783 21.85 -12.06 -7.47
CA ILE A 783 21.86 -11.55 -8.84
C ILE A 783 22.92 -10.46 -8.97
N ASP A 784 22.94 -9.48 -8.07
CA ASP A 784 23.87 -8.35 -8.15
C ASP A 784 25.33 -8.78 -7.97
N ALA A 785 25.62 -9.76 -7.09
CA ALA A 785 26.96 -10.34 -7.00
C ALA A 785 27.39 -11.06 -8.29
N MET A 786 26.46 -11.75 -8.96
CA MET A 786 26.74 -12.40 -10.24
C MET A 786 26.90 -11.38 -11.38
N ARG A 787 26.15 -10.27 -11.38
CA ARG A 787 26.29 -9.19 -12.36
C ARG A 787 27.67 -8.55 -12.32
N GLU A 788 28.23 -8.32 -11.12
CA GLU A 788 29.61 -7.82 -10.96
C GLU A 788 30.64 -8.78 -11.59
N ALA A 789 30.42 -10.09 -11.48
CA ALA A 789 31.30 -11.08 -12.11
C ALA A 789 31.13 -11.15 -13.64
N VAL A 790 29.95 -10.80 -14.16
CA VAL A 790 29.62 -10.76 -15.59
C VAL A 790 30.18 -9.52 -16.27
N ALA A 791 29.91 -8.34 -15.71
CA ALA A 791 30.15 -7.05 -16.36
C ALA A 791 31.36 -6.27 -15.82
N GLY A 792 31.88 -6.63 -14.64
CA GLY A 792 33.00 -5.96 -13.98
C GLY A 792 32.67 -5.51 -12.55
N PHE A 793 33.72 -5.30 -11.74
CA PHE A 793 33.57 -5.00 -10.31
C PHE A 793 33.58 -3.50 -10.01
N TYR A 794 32.71 -3.07 -9.08
CA TYR A 794 32.68 -1.72 -8.53
C TYR A 794 33.01 -1.70 -7.03
N GLY A 795 34.24 -1.32 -6.67
CA GLY A 795 34.69 -1.18 -5.29
C GLY A 795 34.51 -2.47 -4.47
N MET A 796 33.73 -2.39 -3.38
CA MET A 796 33.44 -3.53 -2.50
C MET A 796 32.03 -4.11 -2.72
N TYR A 797 31.33 -3.72 -3.78
CA TYR A 797 29.92 -4.03 -3.98
C TYR A 797 29.65 -5.54 -4.07
N TYR A 798 30.46 -6.29 -4.82
CA TYR A 798 30.42 -7.75 -4.85
C TYR A 798 30.47 -8.39 -3.44
N VAL A 799 31.43 -7.97 -2.61
CA VAL A 799 31.61 -8.52 -1.25
C VAL A 799 30.46 -8.12 -0.33
N GLN A 800 29.95 -6.88 -0.47
CA GLN A 800 28.79 -6.41 0.28
C GLN A 800 27.56 -7.26 -0.02
N ASN A 801 27.28 -7.54 -1.29
CA ASN A 801 26.16 -8.38 -1.70
C ASN A 801 26.28 -9.80 -1.14
N LEU A 802 27.46 -10.42 -1.23
CA LEU A 802 27.68 -11.74 -0.61
C LEU A 802 27.53 -11.71 0.92
N ALA A 803 27.99 -10.66 1.59
CA ALA A 803 27.87 -10.51 3.04
C ALA A 803 26.41 -10.35 3.48
N VAL A 804 25.62 -9.54 2.77
CA VAL A 804 24.19 -9.38 3.04
C VAL A 804 23.43 -10.67 2.73
N LEU A 805 23.77 -11.37 1.65
CA LEU A 805 23.19 -12.67 1.32
C LEU A 805 23.43 -13.69 2.44
N MET A 806 24.63 -13.73 3.01
CA MET A 806 24.95 -14.59 4.16
C MET A 806 24.15 -14.25 5.43
N LEU A 807 23.71 -13.00 5.60
CA LEU A 807 22.87 -12.60 6.74
C LEU A 807 21.52 -13.33 6.75
N PHE A 808 21.01 -13.75 5.59
CA PHE A 808 19.78 -14.55 5.49
C PHE A 808 19.92 -15.96 6.11
N CYS A 809 21.13 -16.43 6.40
CA CYS A 809 21.33 -17.65 7.18
C CYS A 809 20.77 -17.51 8.61
N ALA A 810 20.86 -16.31 9.21
CA ALA A 810 20.40 -16.09 10.59
C ALA A 810 18.91 -16.37 10.79
N PRO A 811 17.96 -15.77 10.02
CA PRO A 811 16.55 -16.10 10.14
C PRO A 811 16.27 -17.57 9.78
N ALA A 812 16.95 -18.14 8.77
CA ALA A 812 16.78 -19.55 8.42
C ALA A 812 17.16 -20.49 9.57
N LEU A 813 18.29 -20.24 10.26
CA LEU A 813 18.71 -21.03 11.41
C LEU A 813 17.78 -20.88 12.62
N ILE A 814 17.27 -19.66 12.86
CA ILE A 814 16.28 -19.40 13.91
C ILE A 814 15.01 -20.24 13.67
N VAL A 815 14.54 -20.30 12.43
CA VAL A 815 13.39 -21.13 12.05
C VAL A 815 13.73 -22.62 12.17
N GLY A 816 14.81 -23.07 11.53
CA GLY A 816 15.21 -24.49 11.43
C GLY A 816 15.53 -25.17 12.77
N ILE A 817 16.10 -24.43 13.72
CA ILE A 817 16.50 -24.97 15.03
C ILE A 817 15.51 -24.57 16.13
N GLY A 818 15.09 -23.30 16.14
CA GLY A 818 14.25 -22.73 17.19
C GLY A 818 12.78 -23.09 17.02
N ALA A 819 12.17 -22.70 15.89
CA ALA A 819 10.74 -22.92 15.64
C ALA A 819 10.41 -24.41 15.55
N ARG A 820 11.29 -25.22 14.96
CA ARG A 820 11.16 -26.67 14.86
C ARG A 820 10.78 -27.34 16.19
N ARG A 821 11.44 -27.00 17.31
CA ARG A 821 11.14 -27.62 18.62
C ARG A 821 9.69 -27.44 19.07
N ARG A 822 9.07 -26.31 18.73
CA ARG A 822 7.67 -26.01 19.08
C ARG A 822 6.69 -26.60 18.07
N LEU A 823 7.07 -26.63 16.80
CA LEU A 823 6.23 -27.08 15.68
C LEU A 823 6.14 -28.60 15.55
N LEU A 824 7.09 -29.38 16.10
CA LEU A 824 7.04 -30.85 16.07
C LEU A 824 5.71 -31.42 16.57
N ARG A 825 5.12 -30.85 17.63
CA ARG A 825 3.80 -31.29 18.14
C ARG A 825 2.69 -31.03 17.11
N ILE A 826 2.67 -29.85 16.50
CA ILE A 826 1.65 -29.49 15.50
C ILE A 826 1.82 -30.36 14.24
N ASN A 827 3.05 -30.54 13.76
CA ASN A 827 3.36 -31.33 12.57
C ASN A 827 2.92 -32.80 12.71
N THR A 828 3.09 -33.41 13.89
CA THR A 828 2.61 -34.79 14.12
C THR A 828 1.09 -34.95 14.00
N LEU A 829 0.33 -33.89 14.29
CA LEU A 829 -1.13 -33.88 14.13
C LEU A 829 -1.52 -33.78 12.66
N PHE A 830 -0.86 -32.87 11.93
CA PHE A 830 -1.06 -32.72 10.49
C PHE A 830 -0.70 -33.98 9.72
N ASP A 831 0.43 -34.62 10.06
CA ASP A 831 0.86 -35.86 9.42
C ASP A 831 -0.14 -37.00 9.64
N ARG A 832 -0.73 -37.12 10.85
CA ARG A 832 -1.78 -38.12 11.12
C ARG A 832 -3.03 -37.88 10.29
N ARG A 833 -3.46 -36.62 10.14
CA ARG A 833 -4.64 -36.26 9.34
C ARG A 833 -4.39 -36.44 7.85
N LEU A 834 -3.20 -36.07 7.37
CA LEU A 834 -2.79 -36.30 5.98
C LEU A 834 -2.70 -37.80 5.68
N ALA A 835 -2.15 -38.59 6.60
CA ALA A 835 -2.07 -40.05 6.46
C ALA A 835 -3.46 -40.70 6.35
N GLN A 836 -4.49 -40.16 7.03
CA GLN A 836 -5.88 -40.65 6.93
C GLN A 836 -6.50 -40.46 5.54
N THR A 837 -5.92 -39.62 4.68
CA THR A 837 -6.44 -39.41 3.31
C THR A 837 -6.03 -40.50 2.33
N ASP A 838 -5.05 -41.36 2.69
CA ASP A 838 -4.38 -42.35 1.84
C ASP A 838 -3.83 -41.84 0.49
N LEU A 839 -3.98 -40.54 0.20
CA LEU A 839 -3.59 -39.88 -1.03
C LEU A 839 -2.25 -39.13 -0.90
N MET A 840 -1.95 -38.65 0.32
CA MET A 840 -0.80 -37.78 0.59
C MET A 840 0.30 -38.53 1.35
N ILE A 841 1.55 -38.40 0.89
CA ILE A 841 2.71 -38.99 1.55
C ILE A 841 2.92 -38.30 2.92
N ALA A 842 2.63 -39.02 4.00
CA ALA A 842 2.92 -38.59 5.37
C ALA A 842 4.27 -39.15 5.85
N GLU A 843 5.12 -38.30 6.42
CA GLU A 843 6.36 -38.75 7.04
C GLU A 843 6.03 -39.50 8.36
N ARG A 844 6.51 -40.74 8.49
CA ARG A 844 6.34 -41.54 9.72
C ARG A 844 7.16 -40.91 10.85
N THR A 845 6.47 -40.33 11.83
CA THR A 845 7.05 -40.07 13.14
C THR A 845 6.95 -41.35 13.97
N ASP A 846 8.08 -41.98 14.26
CA ASP A 846 8.11 -43.12 15.18
C ASP A 846 7.50 -42.70 16.52
N ALA A 847 6.47 -43.43 16.94
CA ALA A 847 5.63 -43.14 18.10
C ALA A 847 6.40 -43.11 19.45
N THR A 848 7.67 -43.49 19.46
CA THR A 848 8.52 -43.62 20.65
C THR A 848 9.05 -42.30 21.21
N GLU A 849 9.19 -41.23 20.40
CA GLU A 849 9.55 -39.89 20.92
C GLU A 849 8.35 -39.08 21.43
N ALA A 850 7.13 -39.46 21.04
CA ALA A 850 5.89 -38.83 21.51
C ALA A 850 5.62 -39.04 23.01
N VAL A 851 6.33 -39.98 23.66
CA VAL A 851 6.09 -40.40 25.06
C VAL A 851 7.01 -39.68 26.06
N ARG A 852 7.93 -38.81 25.63
CA ARG A 852 8.76 -38.00 26.54
C ARG A 852 8.66 -36.50 26.26
N ALA A 853 7.47 -35.96 26.43
CA ALA A 853 7.27 -34.52 26.52
C ALA A 853 7.28 -34.07 28.00
N PRO A 854 8.00 -32.99 28.38
CA PRO A 854 7.95 -32.46 29.74
C PRO A 854 6.55 -31.92 30.06
N GLU A 855 6.11 -32.14 31.31
CA GLU A 855 4.79 -31.83 31.91
C GLU A 855 4.33 -30.36 31.83
N ASN A 856 5.12 -29.46 31.27
CA ASN A 856 4.75 -28.05 31.19
C ASN A 856 3.88 -27.79 29.95
N LEU A 857 2.58 -27.99 30.16
CA LEU A 857 1.51 -27.46 29.32
C LEU A 857 1.72 -25.94 29.16
N GLY A 858 1.91 -25.46 27.93
CA GLY A 858 1.67 -24.04 27.65
C GLY A 858 0.24 -23.68 28.07
N GLY A 859 -0.02 -22.42 28.45
CA GLY A 859 -1.25 -22.01 29.16
C GLY A 859 -2.59 -22.53 28.60
N ALA A 860 -2.69 -22.81 27.30
CA ALA A 860 -3.86 -23.45 26.68
C ALA A 860 -4.12 -24.90 27.15
N GLY A 861 -3.07 -25.68 27.41
CA GLY A 861 -3.19 -27.03 27.94
C GLY A 861 -3.62 -27.05 29.41
N VAL A 862 -3.22 -26.04 30.21
CA VAL A 862 -3.73 -25.85 31.58
C VAL A 862 -5.22 -25.46 31.56
N LEU A 863 -5.62 -24.65 30.58
CA LEU A 863 -7.01 -24.23 30.37
C LEU A 863 -7.95 -25.36 29.93
N LEU A 864 -7.45 -26.33 29.16
CA LEU A 864 -8.19 -27.50 28.68
C LEU A 864 -7.98 -28.77 29.54
N ALA A 865 -7.19 -28.68 30.62
CA ALA A 865 -7.06 -29.76 31.60
C ALA A 865 -8.35 -29.99 32.41
N ASP A 866 -9.23 -28.98 32.48
CA ASP A 866 -10.56 -29.10 33.08
C ASP A 866 -11.53 -29.88 32.15
N PRO A 867 -12.02 -31.07 32.56
CA PRO A 867 -12.89 -31.91 31.74
C PRO A 867 -14.25 -31.25 31.39
N ALA A 868 -14.68 -30.21 32.11
CA ALA A 868 -15.86 -29.44 31.73
C ALA A 868 -15.60 -28.51 30.54
N ARG A 869 -14.40 -27.92 30.45
CA ARG A 869 -13.99 -27.04 29.36
C ARG A 869 -13.60 -27.83 28.11
N ALA A 870 -12.90 -28.96 28.28
CA ALA A 870 -12.60 -29.88 27.18
C ALA A 870 -13.88 -30.34 26.46
N ARG A 871 -14.90 -30.79 27.22
CA ARG A 871 -16.22 -31.17 26.65
C ARG A 871 -16.95 -30.04 25.93
N ARG A 872 -16.87 -28.80 26.46
CA ARG A 872 -17.47 -27.64 25.77
C ARG A 872 -16.77 -27.36 24.44
N PHE A 873 -15.44 -27.50 24.40
CA PHE A 873 -14.67 -27.33 23.19
C PHE A 873 -14.95 -28.43 22.17
N GLU A 874 -14.95 -29.71 22.55
CA GLU A 874 -15.23 -30.84 21.66
C GLU A 874 -16.64 -30.77 21.03
N ARG A 875 -17.64 -30.34 21.79
CA ARG A 875 -18.99 -30.08 21.23
C ARG A 875 -19.01 -28.91 20.23
N ALA A 876 -18.13 -27.93 20.39
CA ALA A 876 -18.05 -26.76 19.52
C ALA A 876 -17.12 -26.97 18.32
N TYR A 877 -16.14 -27.89 18.43
CA TYR A 877 -15.12 -28.19 17.43
C TYR A 877 -15.67 -28.39 16.01
N PRO A 878 -16.67 -29.26 15.75
CA PRO A 878 -17.15 -29.48 14.38
C PRO A 878 -17.72 -28.20 13.75
N ARG A 879 -18.33 -27.31 14.54
CA ARG A 879 -18.83 -26.02 14.06
C ARG A 879 -17.71 -25.02 13.80
N LEU A 880 -16.69 -24.99 14.66
CA LEU A 880 -15.53 -24.10 14.52
C LEU A 880 -14.66 -24.50 13.32
N ALA A 881 -14.39 -25.80 13.15
CA ALA A 881 -13.67 -26.34 12.01
C ALA A 881 -14.41 -26.07 10.68
N HIS A 882 -15.73 -26.31 10.64
CA HIS A 882 -16.52 -26.03 9.45
C HIS A 882 -16.55 -24.54 9.09
N ARG A 883 -16.68 -23.64 10.07
CA ARG A 883 -16.58 -22.19 9.86
C ARG A 883 -15.21 -21.77 9.34
N GLY A 884 -14.13 -22.36 9.86
CA GLY A 884 -12.77 -22.11 9.38
C GLY A 884 -12.58 -22.55 7.93
N LEU A 885 -13.10 -23.72 7.55
CA LEU A 885 -13.06 -24.23 6.17
C LEU A 885 -13.90 -23.37 5.21
N ILE A 886 -15.10 -22.95 5.63
CA ILE A 886 -15.93 -22.02 4.87
C ILE A 886 -15.17 -20.70 4.68
N ALA A 887 -14.59 -20.13 5.75
CA ALA A 887 -13.84 -18.88 5.68
C ALA A 887 -12.62 -18.99 4.73
N LEU A 888 -11.90 -20.12 4.77
CA LEU A 888 -10.75 -20.38 3.91
C LEU A 888 -11.12 -20.40 2.42
N GLY A 889 -12.34 -20.81 2.06
CA GLY A 889 -12.82 -20.74 0.68
C GLY A 889 -13.47 -19.39 0.34
N TRP A 890 -14.42 -18.95 1.16
CA TRP A 890 -15.27 -17.80 0.87
C TRP A 890 -14.55 -16.46 0.98
N VAL A 891 -13.72 -16.23 2.00
CA VAL A 891 -13.06 -14.93 2.20
C VAL A 891 -12.07 -14.64 1.07
N PRO A 892 -11.17 -15.57 0.69
CA PRO A 892 -10.32 -15.37 -0.48
C PRO A 892 -11.12 -15.28 -1.78
N ALA A 893 -12.22 -16.02 -1.96
CA ALA A 893 -13.04 -15.91 -3.17
C ALA A 893 -13.70 -14.51 -3.31
N VAL A 894 -14.19 -13.93 -2.21
CA VAL A 894 -14.76 -12.58 -2.20
C VAL A 894 -13.69 -11.53 -2.45
N LEU A 895 -12.52 -11.65 -1.81
CA LEU A 895 -11.40 -10.73 -2.04
C LEU A 895 -10.86 -10.84 -3.47
N LEU A 896 -10.88 -12.05 -4.05
CA LEU A 896 -10.54 -12.28 -5.45
C LEU A 896 -11.56 -11.61 -6.39
N LEU A 897 -12.86 -11.79 -6.15
CA LEU A 897 -13.92 -11.08 -6.90
C LEU A 897 -13.79 -9.56 -6.77
N ALA A 898 -13.50 -9.07 -5.56
CA ALA A 898 -13.26 -7.65 -5.31
C ALA A 898 -12.05 -7.13 -6.10
N LEU A 899 -11.01 -7.96 -6.30
CA LEU A 899 -9.82 -7.61 -7.08
C LEU A 899 -10.13 -7.40 -8.58
N PHE A 900 -11.19 -8.03 -9.11
CA PHE A 900 -11.68 -7.79 -10.47
C PHE A 900 -12.56 -6.55 -10.60
N VAL A 901 -13.23 -6.13 -9.53
CA VAL A 901 -14.21 -5.03 -9.56
C VAL A 901 -13.60 -3.70 -9.11
N LEU A 902 -12.67 -3.72 -8.16
CA LEU A 902 -12.11 -2.52 -7.53
C LEU A 902 -10.73 -2.17 -8.12
N PRO A 903 -10.40 -0.87 -8.24
CA PRO A 903 -9.12 -0.42 -8.78
C PRO A 903 -7.93 -0.68 -7.83
N ALA A 904 -8.18 -0.90 -6.53
CA ALA A 904 -7.15 -1.14 -5.51
C ALA A 904 -6.62 -2.59 -5.52
N LYS A 905 -6.10 -3.06 -6.66
CA LYS A 905 -5.69 -4.46 -6.87
C LYS A 905 -4.62 -4.95 -5.89
N LEU A 906 -3.59 -4.13 -5.65
CA LEU A 906 -2.45 -4.54 -4.82
C LEU A 906 -2.79 -4.66 -3.32
N PRO A 907 -3.48 -3.70 -2.67
CA PRO A 907 -3.98 -3.89 -1.31
C PRO A 907 -4.92 -5.09 -1.18
N LEU A 908 -5.79 -5.32 -2.16
CA LEU A 908 -6.69 -6.47 -2.16
C LEU A 908 -5.94 -7.80 -2.29
N LEU A 909 -4.88 -7.85 -3.10
CA LEU A 909 -4.01 -9.03 -3.21
C LEU A 909 -3.30 -9.31 -1.88
N ILE A 910 -2.80 -8.27 -1.20
CA ILE A 910 -2.20 -8.42 0.13
C ILE A 910 -3.23 -8.95 1.14
N CYS A 911 -4.41 -8.33 1.19
CA CYS A 911 -5.51 -8.80 2.04
C CYS A 911 -5.91 -10.25 1.71
N TRP A 912 -5.89 -10.62 0.44
CA TRP A 912 -6.18 -11.98 -0.02
C TRP A 912 -5.17 -12.97 0.53
N ILE A 913 -3.86 -12.71 0.37
CA ILE A 913 -2.79 -13.55 0.92
C ILE A 913 -2.88 -13.63 2.45
N VAL A 914 -3.06 -12.49 3.13
CA VAL A 914 -3.19 -12.42 4.58
C VAL A 914 -4.42 -13.19 5.07
N SER A 915 -5.54 -13.12 4.35
CA SER A 915 -6.76 -13.85 4.72
C SER A 915 -6.59 -15.37 4.63
N LEU A 916 -5.86 -15.86 3.62
CA LEU A 916 -5.49 -17.27 3.49
C LEU A 916 -4.60 -17.69 4.66
N ALA A 917 -3.54 -16.91 4.93
CA ALA A 917 -2.62 -17.20 6.03
C ALA A 917 -3.34 -17.24 7.40
N CYS A 918 -4.21 -16.26 7.67
CA CYS A 918 -5.00 -16.18 8.90
C CYS A 918 -6.01 -17.33 9.03
N SER A 919 -6.69 -17.69 7.94
CA SER A 919 -7.67 -18.79 7.94
C SER A 919 -7.00 -20.16 8.13
N CYS A 920 -5.85 -20.38 7.47
CA CYS A 920 -5.01 -21.54 7.70
C CYS A 920 -4.50 -21.60 9.15
N ALA A 921 -3.99 -20.48 9.69
CA ALA A 921 -3.52 -20.40 11.07
C ALA A 921 -4.65 -20.70 12.07
N TYR A 922 -5.87 -20.18 11.83
CA TYR A 922 -7.05 -20.48 12.65
C TYR A 922 -7.39 -21.97 12.67
N LEU A 923 -7.41 -22.62 11.50
CA LEU A 923 -7.64 -24.06 11.38
C LEU A 923 -6.55 -24.88 12.08
N ILE A 924 -5.28 -24.50 11.91
CA ILE A 924 -4.13 -25.10 12.62
C ILE A 924 -4.32 -25.02 14.13
N VAL A 925 -4.70 -23.85 14.65
CA VAL A 925 -4.87 -23.64 16.10
C VAL A 925 -6.04 -24.45 16.65
N ILE A 926 -7.18 -24.49 15.95
CA ILE A 926 -8.34 -25.28 16.39
C ILE A 926 -8.03 -26.77 16.41
N GLU A 927 -7.35 -27.29 15.38
CA GLU A 927 -6.97 -28.69 15.33
C GLU A 927 -5.98 -29.04 16.45
N TYR A 928 -5.06 -28.13 16.74
CA TYR A 928 -4.15 -28.29 17.88
C TYR A 928 -4.90 -28.34 19.21
N LEU A 929 -5.91 -27.49 19.43
CA LEU A 929 -6.74 -27.52 20.64
C LEU A 929 -7.58 -28.80 20.75
N HIS A 930 -8.10 -29.32 19.63
CA HIS A 930 -8.82 -30.59 19.57
C HIS A 930 -7.94 -31.76 20.01
N SER A 931 -6.69 -31.80 19.53
CA SER A 931 -5.74 -32.84 19.91
C SER A 931 -5.42 -32.88 21.41
N LEU A 932 -5.56 -31.74 22.10
CA LEU A 932 -5.36 -31.61 23.54
C LEU A 932 -6.63 -31.98 24.34
N ALA A 933 -7.81 -31.63 23.82
CA ALA A 933 -9.09 -31.84 24.51
C ALA A 933 -9.64 -33.27 24.38
N ALA A 934 -9.55 -33.87 23.20
CA ALA A 934 -10.06 -35.21 22.90
C ALA A 934 -9.58 -36.32 23.88
N PRO A 935 -8.28 -36.44 24.22
CA PRO A 935 -7.83 -37.46 25.17
C PRO A 935 -8.31 -37.21 26.61
N VAL A 936 -8.50 -35.95 27.02
CA VAL A 936 -9.02 -35.59 28.36
C VAL A 936 -10.49 -35.97 28.49
N GLU A 937 -11.30 -35.72 27.45
CA GLU A 937 -12.69 -36.15 27.42
C GLU A 937 -12.81 -37.68 27.37
N ALA A 938 -12.02 -38.36 26.55
CA ALA A 938 -12.03 -39.82 26.46
C ALA A 938 -11.66 -40.48 27.80
N ALA A 939 -10.66 -39.96 28.51
CA ALA A 939 -10.27 -40.45 29.84
C ALA A 939 -11.37 -40.23 30.89
N HIS A 940 -12.05 -39.08 30.86
CA HIS A 940 -13.16 -38.77 31.76
C HIS A 940 -14.41 -39.60 31.46
N ALA A 941 -14.73 -39.83 30.18
CA ALA A 941 -15.83 -40.69 29.74
C ALA A 941 -15.58 -42.16 30.14
N ALA A 942 -14.35 -42.65 30.03
CA ALA A 942 -13.97 -43.98 30.50
C ALA A 942 -14.05 -44.12 32.04
N ALA A 943 -13.70 -43.07 32.78
CA ALA A 943 -13.78 -43.05 34.25
C ALA A 943 -15.24 -43.05 34.76
N HIS A 944 -16.15 -42.32 34.10
CA HIS A 944 -17.57 -42.32 34.47
C HIS A 944 -18.38 -43.47 33.86
N GLY A 945 -17.98 -44.01 32.72
CA GLY A 945 -18.56 -45.23 32.16
C GLY A 945 -18.33 -46.46 33.04
N ARG A 946 -17.24 -46.50 33.80
CA ARG A 946 -16.97 -47.54 34.82
C ARG A 946 -17.73 -47.35 36.14
N ALA A 947 -18.25 -46.16 36.41
CA ALA A 947 -19.05 -45.89 37.61
C ALA A 947 -20.55 -46.20 37.43
N GLY A 948 -21.01 -46.46 36.19
CA GLY A 948 -22.41 -46.70 35.84
C GLY A 948 -22.78 -48.15 35.50
N THR A 949 -21.83 -49.09 35.50
CA THR A 949 -22.09 -50.51 35.18
C THR A 949 -21.57 -51.43 36.28
N GLY A 950 -22.08 -51.20 37.49
CA GLY A 950 -21.84 -52.04 38.65
C GLY A 950 -23.05 -52.89 39.05
N SER A 951 -23.75 -53.53 38.11
CA SER A 951 -24.60 -54.72 38.38
C SER A 951 -25.39 -55.17 37.14
N HIS A 952 -24.79 -55.96 36.25
CA HIS A 952 -25.42 -57.14 35.62
C HIS A 952 -24.49 -57.68 34.52
N PHE A 953 -23.89 -58.84 34.80
CA PHE A 953 -23.54 -59.80 33.76
C PHE A 953 -24.83 -60.52 33.35
N PRO A 954 -25.12 -60.62 32.03
CA PRO A 954 -25.10 -61.94 31.39
C PRO A 954 -24.41 -61.87 30.00
N SER A 955 -23.41 -62.71 29.75
CA SER A 955 -23.46 -63.93 28.90
C SER A 955 -23.80 -63.70 27.42
N ASP A 956 -22.81 -63.99 26.59
CA ASP A 956 -22.87 -64.59 25.25
C ASP A 956 -23.55 -63.90 24.05
N SER A 957 -22.73 -63.84 22.99
CA SER A 957 -23.04 -64.23 21.61
C SER A 957 -23.49 -63.18 20.56
N GLU A 958 -22.88 -63.38 19.38
CA GLU A 958 -23.32 -63.02 18.02
C GLU A 958 -22.94 -61.66 17.37
N ARG A 959 -22.01 -61.78 16.41
CA ARG A 959 -22.04 -61.31 15.00
C ARG A 959 -22.72 -59.97 14.66
N SER A 960 -21.93 -59.02 14.15
CA SER A 960 -21.78 -58.75 12.69
C SER A 960 -20.76 -57.63 12.47
#